data_AF-A0A7I8WJN2-F1
#
_entry.id   AF-A0A7I8WJN2-F1
#
_cell.length_a   1.000
_cell.length_b   1.000
_cell.length_c   1.000
_cell.angle_alpha   90.00
_cell.angle_beta   90.00
_cell.angle_gamma   90.00
#
_symmetry.space_group_name_H-M   'P 1'
#
loop_
_entity.id
_entity.type
_entity.pdbx_description
1 polymer ?
#
loop_
_entity_poly.entity_id
_entity_poly.type
_entity_poly.pdbx_seq_one_letter_code
_entity_poly.pdbx_strand_id
1 'polypeptide(L)'
;MRSSYTLLFAVVQLAGLGSVSNAQLAAMSVDLGDEFLKFGLVKPGVPMETVINKESRRKTPNIVAIRNGERFFGDIAAQMSIKFPANAITSYNDLIGKQFNHPLVEEYQRRFPYHKLSAHPERNTVVFEIDGASYPIETILAMALWNAQEQTSAHAGQFVKNVVISIPSYFNHSERVAVANATQIAGLNLLSLIYDGSAAALNYGVFRRKEITEKPQTLLIYDIGARKTVATLAEYKLVEEKEGSKEKIPLIKTIGVAFDRTLGGQLVTARLRDHLVNAFKEQFKALDKDITQNQRAMAKMWKEADRVKQVLSANAECFAQVESVFEDKDFKVKVSRDLVDEIIEENKDRLVKLLNQVLEQSGLDITAVDQVVLMGAGTRIPKIQKILSEAISGQELARFLNTDEAIALGAVYEAASRSKGFRVKPFRIEEKPVYPTTEEEAAFTGLTATQVTEAKRVLAEFENIEKLKVEKETALNSLESLVYDVTAKLDDETYNKFVNEEESAAIRGKAEAIRAWLEDEVTPDTDAKALKDKRSELVGESKKMNYRKRQFEERPKHYVKIADSLGKAKDLLPLFNNSTKENATIFTEEEVKKYEDEINKVEMWFSEKKKIQEGKGLDEEPVITVKEITEKIKLVNNEVSLMKSKVYLYQVKVAKEKREAEEKEKKEKEAAGKAAKNETVIETPPTTNENESSAQQPEAEETSTEAPTDSSTETPNNKEAENSEKDEKTEL
;
A
#
# COMPACT_ATOMS: atom_id res chain seq x y z
N MET A 1 35.50 -36.26 -1.92
CA MET A 1 35.37 -34.84 -1.50
C MET A 1 34.85 -33.85 -2.57
N ARG A 2 34.96 -34.09 -3.90
CA ARG A 2 34.46 -33.10 -4.89
C ARG A 2 32.96 -33.16 -5.26
N SER A 3 32.24 -34.24 -4.96
CA SER A 3 30.80 -34.36 -5.33
C SER A 3 29.85 -33.63 -4.35
N SER A 4 30.15 -33.68 -3.05
CA SER A 4 29.25 -33.19 -1.98
C SER A 4 29.03 -31.68 -1.95
N TYR A 5 29.98 -30.89 -2.49
CA TYR A 5 29.87 -29.43 -2.54
C TYR A 5 28.93 -28.93 -3.65
N THR A 6 28.84 -29.65 -4.78
CA THR A 6 27.99 -29.28 -5.92
C THR A 6 26.51 -29.30 -5.54
N LEU A 7 26.09 -30.30 -4.76
CA LEU A 7 24.69 -30.43 -4.32
C LEU A 7 24.28 -29.32 -3.35
N LEU A 8 25.17 -28.91 -2.45
CA LEU A 8 24.91 -27.84 -1.49
C LEU A 8 24.78 -26.47 -2.18
N PHE A 9 25.61 -26.21 -3.20
CA PHE A 9 25.49 -25.00 -4.02
C PHE A 9 24.18 -24.97 -4.83
N ALA A 10 23.75 -26.11 -5.38
CA ALA A 10 22.48 -26.22 -6.09
C ALA A 10 21.27 -25.95 -5.18
N VAL A 11 21.25 -26.49 -3.96
CA VAL A 11 20.17 -26.24 -2.99
C VAL A 11 20.13 -24.79 -2.53
N VAL A 12 21.28 -24.14 -2.33
CA VAL A 12 21.34 -22.70 -1.98
C VAL A 12 20.88 -21.82 -3.14
N GLN A 13 21.18 -22.15 -4.40
CA GLN A 13 20.63 -21.40 -5.55
C GLN A 13 19.12 -21.65 -5.76
N LEU A 14 18.61 -22.86 -5.50
CA LEU A 14 17.16 -23.14 -5.52
C LEU A 14 16.42 -22.38 -4.40
N ALA A 15 17.00 -22.28 -3.21
CA ALA A 15 16.48 -21.43 -2.14
C ALA A 15 16.52 -19.93 -2.51
N GLY A 16 17.53 -19.49 -3.26
CA GLY A 16 17.62 -18.12 -3.80
C GLY A 16 16.61 -17.80 -4.90
N LEU A 17 16.17 -18.81 -5.67
CA LEU A 17 15.18 -18.66 -6.75
C LEU A 17 13.72 -18.64 -6.26
N GLY A 18 13.45 -19.07 -5.02
CA GLY A 18 12.11 -19.07 -4.41
C GLY A 18 11.47 -17.69 -4.18
N SER A 19 12.13 -16.60 -4.57
CA SER A 19 11.64 -15.23 -4.43
C SER A 19 11.27 -14.55 -5.76
N VAL A 20 11.48 -15.20 -6.92
CA VAL A 20 11.27 -14.61 -8.25
C VAL A 20 10.02 -15.14 -8.95
N SER A 21 8.86 -15.01 -8.29
CA SER A 21 7.54 -14.88 -8.95
C SER A 21 6.36 -14.74 -7.96
N ASN A 22 6.53 -13.93 -6.91
CA ASN A 22 5.39 -13.14 -6.44
C ASN A 22 5.04 -12.16 -7.56
N ALA A 23 4.24 -12.61 -8.54
CA ALA A 23 3.53 -11.71 -9.43
C ALA A 23 2.74 -10.76 -8.53
N GLN A 24 3.04 -9.47 -8.58
CA GLN A 24 2.33 -8.48 -7.78
C GLN A 24 0.91 -8.35 -8.34
N LEU A 25 0.03 -9.20 -7.82
CA LEU A 25 -1.41 -9.27 -8.13
C LEU A 25 -2.13 -8.09 -7.47
N ALA A 26 -1.61 -6.88 -7.69
CA ALA A 26 -2.18 -5.63 -7.24
C ALA A 26 -2.57 -4.79 -8.46
N ALA A 27 -3.69 -4.10 -8.33
CA ALA A 27 -4.14 -3.11 -9.29
C ALA A 27 -4.65 -1.88 -8.54
N MET A 28 -4.63 -0.74 -9.21
CA MET A 28 -5.07 0.53 -8.66
C MET A 28 -6.00 1.27 -9.63
N SER A 29 -6.68 2.27 -9.11
CA SER A 29 -7.34 3.29 -9.93
C SER A 29 -6.81 4.68 -9.64
N VAL A 30 -7.00 5.60 -10.59
CA VAL A 30 -6.78 7.04 -10.39
C VAL A 30 -8.02 7.79 -10.85
N ASP A 31 -8.63 8.54 -9.93
CA ASP A 31 -9.61 9.57 -10.27
C ASP A 31 -8.87 10.87 -10.65
N LEU A 32 -8.85 11.19 -11.94
CA LEU A 32 -8.12 12.33 -12.50
C LEU A 32 -8.93 13.64 -12.37
N GLY A 33 -9.24 14.04 -11.14
CA GLY A 33 -9.92 15.30 -10.84
C GLY A 33 -9.02 16.54 -11.01
N ASP A 34 -9.61 17.70 -11.32
CA ASP A 34 -8.87 18.96 -11.58
C ASP A 34 -8.15 19.53 -10.34
N GLU A 35 -8.71 19.29 -9.15
CA GLU A 35 -8.24 19.85 -7.87
C GLU A 35 -7.65 18.77 -6.94
N PHE A 36 -8.21 17.56 -6.97
CA PHE A 36 -7.76 16.42 -6.19
C PHE A 36 -7.73 15.16 -7.04
N LEU A 37 -6.65 14.38 -6.88
CA LEU A 37 -6.61 12.98 -7.22
C LEU A 37 -7.13 12.15 -6.04
N LYS A 38 -7.81 11.04 -6.31
CA LYS A 38 -7.99 9.94 -5.34
C LYS A 38 -7.62 8.62 -5.99
N PHE A 39 -7.22 7.63 -5.20
CA PHE A 39 -6.79 6.33 -5.70
C PHE A 39 -7.54 5.21 -5.00
N GLY A 40 -8.00 4.23 -5.77
CA GLY A 40 -8.47 2.95 -5.24
C GLY A 40 -7.36 1.90 -5.32
N LEU A 41 -7.34 0.96 -4.39
CA LEU A 41 -6.42 -0.18 -4.37
C LEU A 41 -7.20 -1.50 -4.29
N VAL A 42 -6.68 -2.51 -4.98
CA VAL A 42 -7.06 -3.91 -4.78
C VAL A 42 -5.78 -4.78 -4.75
N LYS A 43 -5.65 -5.62 -3.73
CA LYS A 43 -4.51 -6.54 -3.51
C LYS A 43 -5.00 -7.85 -2.85
N PRO A 44 -4.25 -8.96 -2.91
CA PRO A 44 -4.72 -10.24 -2.36
C PRO A 44 -4.94 -10.15 -0.85
N GLY A 45 -6.04 -10.73 -0.37
CA GLY A 45 -6.40 -10.73 1.05
C GLY A 45 -6.97 -9.43 1.61
N VAL A 46 -7.08 -8.35 0.80
CA VAL A 46 -7.66 -7.07 1.22
C VAL A 46 -8.81 -6.67 0.26
N PRO A 47 -9.95 -6.17 0.78
CA PRO A 47 -11.03 -5.63 -0.05
C PRO A 47 -10.58 -4.46 -0.94
N MET A 48 -11.44 -4.03 -1.85
CA MET A 48 -11.25 -2.78 -2.59
C MET A 48 -11.39 -1.61 -1.64
N GLU A 49 -10.37 -0.76 -1.55
CA GLU A 49 -10.30 0.35 -0.58
C GLU A 49 -9.74 1.64 -1.19
N THR A 50 -10.03 2.78 -0.56
CA THR A 50 -9.46 4.08 -0.90
C THR A 50 -8.08 4.21 -0.26
N VAL A 51 -7.07 4.56 -1.06
CA VAL A 51 -5.70 4.84 -0.61
C VAL A 51 -5.67 6.14 0.23
N ILE A 52 -4.85 6.16 1.29
CA ILE A 52 -4.50 7.40 1.99
C ILE A 52 -3.13 7.93 1.56
N ASN A 53 -3.00 9.25 1.53
CA ASN A 53 -1.73 9.92 1.24
C ASN A 53 -0.81 9.98 2.48
N LYS A 54 0.38 10.59 2.32
CA LYS A 54 1.38 10.72 3.41
C LYS A 54 0.84 11.51 4.60
N GLU A 55 -0.12 12.39 4.36
CA GLU A 55 -0.85 13.22 5.33
C GLU A 55 -2.12 12.53 5.88
N SER A 56 -2.28 11.22 5.66
CA SER A 56 -3.43 10.38 6.09
C SER A 56 -4.81 10.79 5.53
N ARG A 57 -4.83 11.44 4.36
CA ARG A 57 -6.06 11.88 3.68
C ARG A 57 -6.40 10.97 2.50
N ARG A 58 -7.70 10.74 2.28
CA ARG A 58 -8.27 10.00 1.14
C ARG A 58 -8.18 10.73 -0.22
N LYS A 59 -7.61 11.93 -0.27
CA LYS A 59 -7.48 12.73 -1.49
C LYS A 59 -6.21 13.57 -1.47
N THR A 60 -5.51 13.61 -2.60
CA THR A 60 -4.22 14.28 -2.79
C THR A 60 -4.41 15.46 -3.73
N PRO A 61 -4.02 16.70 -3.37
CA PRO A 61 -4.08 17.84 -4.28
C PRO A 61 -3.43 17.55 -5.64
N ASN A 62 -4.16 17.79 -6.74
CA ASN A 62 -3.66 17.62 -8.10
C ASN A 62 -2.80 18.83 -8.50
N ILE A 63 -1.61 18.89 -7.93
CA ILE A 63 -0.62 19.94 -8.13
C ILE A 63 0.75 19.29 -8.29
N VAL A 64 1.44 19.65 -9.36
CA VAL A 64 2.85 19.29 -9.59
C VAL A 64 3.66 20.58 -9.46
N ALA A 65 4.49 20.69 -8.44
CA ALA A 65 5.40 21.83 -8.30
C ALA A 65 6.84 21.39 -8.59
N ILE A 66 7.56 22.16 -9.40
CA ILE A 66 8.97 21.89 -9.77
C ILE A 66 9.78 23.12 -9.41
N ARG A 67 10.83 22.96 -8.59
CA ARG A 67 11.69 24.07 -8.16
C ARG A 67 13.09 23.58 -7.76
N ASN A 68 14.13 24.28 -8.20
CA ASN A 68 15.54 23.96 -7.90
C ASN A 68 15.97 22.52 -8.30
N GLY A 69 15.36 21.94 -9.32
CA GLY A 69 15.61 20.53 -9.73
C GLY A 69 14.91 19.47 -8.88
N GLU A 70 14.17 19.86 -7.83
CA GLU A 70 13.26 18.98 -7.10
C GLU A 70 11.82 19.14 -7.62
N ARG A 71 11.00 18.09 -7.44
CA ARG A 71 9.55 18.13 -7.67
C ARG A 71 8.78 17.76 -6.40
N PHE A 72 7.57 18.29 -6.28
CA PHE A 72 6.74 18.20 -5.09
C PHE A 72 5.28 17.97 -5.49
N PHE A 73 4.55 17.25 -4.63
CA PHE A 73 3.17 16.83 -4.87
C PHE A 73 2.29 17.10 -3.65
N GLY A 74 0.97 16.93 -3.81
CA GLY A 74 0.01 16.90 -2.71
C GLY A 74 0.00 18.16 -1.84
N ASP A 75 -0.05 17.99 -0.52
CA ASP A 75 -0.10 19.10 0.43
C ASP A 75 1.16 19.99 0.41
N ILE A 76 2.33 19.43 0.11
CA ILE A 76 3.57 20.23 -0.05
C ILE A 76 3.46 21.12 -1.30
N ALA A 77 3.00 20.57 -2.43
CA ALA A 77 2.76 21.35 -3.64
C ALA A 77 1.66 22.40 -3.44
N ALA A 78 0.63 22.11 -2.65
CA ALA A 78 -0.43 23.06 -2.28
C ALA A 78 0.07 24.21 -1.36
N GLN A 79 1.13 24.00 -0.58
CA GLN A 79 1.82 25.10 0.11
C GLN A 79 2.72 25.89 -0.86
N MET A 80 3.36 25.22 -1.82
CA MET A 80 4.22 25.86 -2.82
C MET A 80 3.43 26.71 -3.81
N SER A 81 2.22 26.35 -4.20
CA SER A 81 1.39 27.17 -5.11
C SER A 81 1.02 28.54 -4.53
N ILE A 82 1.08 28.71 -3.20
CA ILE A 82 0.92 30.00 -2.52
C ILE A 82 2.26 30.75 -2.42
N LYS A 83 3.36 30.05 -2.13
CA LYS A 83 4.69 30.66 -1.92
C LYS A 83 5.40 31.02 -3.24
N PHE A 84 5.28 30.17 -4.26
CA PHE A 84 5.97 30.23 -5.54
C PHE A 84 5.00 29.83 -6.69
N PRO A 85 3.99 30.66 -7.03
CA PRO A 85 2.91 30.25 -7.93
C PRO A 85 3.38 29.81 -9.32
N ALA A 86 4.39 30.49 -9.89
CA ALA A 86 5.00 30.15 -11.18
C ALA A 86 5.67 28.76 -11.23
N ASN A 87 6.09 28.23 -10.08
CA ASN A 87 6.71 26.90 -9.96
C ASN A 87 5.68 25.77 -9.73
N ALA A 88 4.39 26.09 -9.53
CA ALA A 88 3.37 25.11 -9.15
C ALA A 88 2.25 25.02 -10.20
N ILE A 89 2.20 23.91 -10.92
CA ILE A 89 1.21 23.63 -11.96
C ILE A 89 -0.04 23.02 -11.31
N THR A 90 -1.21 23.63 -11.55
CA THR A 90 -2.51 23.18 -11.05
C THR A 90 -3.57 23.34 -12.14
N SER A 91 -4.72 22.66 -12.01
CA SER A 91 -5.92 22.82 -12.86
C SER A 91 -5.63 22.66 -14.38
N TYR A 92 -4.64 21.81 -14.69
CA TYR A 92 -4.01 21.65 -16.00
C TYR A 92 -4.65 20.56 -16.86
N ASN A 93 -5.64 19.82 -16.35
CA ASN A 93 -6.26 18.70 -17.06
C ASN A 93 -6.86 19.11 -18.43
N ASP A 94 -7.39 20.33 -18.54
CA ASP A 94 -7.94 20.87 -19.80
C ASP A 94 -6.88 21.30 -20.84
N LEU A 95 -5.59 21.15 -20.53
CA LEU A 95 -4.48 21.30 -21.48
C LEU A 95 -4.05 19.96 -22.11
N ILE A 96 -4.47 18.83 -21.52
CA ILE A 96 -4.09 17.49 -21.97
C ILE A 96 -4.54 17.28 -23.42
N GLY A 97 -3.63 16.86 -24.30
CA GLY A 97 -3.94 16.61 -25.71
C GLY A 97 -4.43 17.82 -26.51
N LYS A 98 -4.27 19.05 -26.00
CA LYS A 98 -4.68 20.28 -26.69
C LYS A 98 -3.53 20.93 -27.46
N GLN A 99 -3.89 21.49 -28.61
CA GLN A 99 -3.03 22.37 -29.41
C GLN A 99 -2.84 23.70 -28.68
N PHE A 100 -1.68 24.34 -28.85
CA PHE A 100 -1.26 25.53 -28.11
C PHE A 100 -2.16 26.75 -28.36
N ASN A 101 -2.76 26.83 -29.55
CA ASN A 101 -3.72 27.86 -29.95
C ASN A 101 -5.18 27.54 -29.56
N HIS A 102 -5.45 26.46 -28.82
CA HIS A 102 -6.81 26.07 -28.44
C HIS A 102 -7.39 27.01 -27.36
N PRO A 103 -8.67 27.43 -27.41
CA PRO A 103 -9.22 28.43 -26.48
C PRO A 103 -9.10 28.09 -24.97
N LEU A 104 -9.08 26.79 -24.61
CA LEU A 104 -8.85 26.36 -23.21
C LEU A 104 -7.42 26.67 -22.71
N VAL A 105 -6.44 26.77 -23.61
CA VAL A 105 -5.05 27.17 -23.28
C VAL A 105 -5.00 28.67 -23.01
N GLU A 106 -5.70 29.48 -23.81
CA GLU A 106 -5.87 30.92 -23.54
C GLU A 106 -6.63 31.16 -22.23
N GLU A 107 -7.70 30.39 -21.96
CA GLU A 107 -8.44 30.42 -20.70
C GLU A 107 -7.56 30.03 -19.50
N TYR A 108 -6.64 29.07 -19.68
CA TYR A 108 -5.64 28.71 -18.67
C TYR A 108 -4.66 29.85 -18.42
N GLN A 109 -4.03 30.39 -19.48
CA GLN A 109 -3.07 31.48 -19.39
C GLN A 109 -3.70 32.74 -18.77
N ARG A 110 -4.99 33.01 -19.02
CA ARG A 110 -5.74 34.11 -18.41
C ARG A 110 -5.96 33.93 -16.90
N ARG A 111 -6.10 32.69 -16.43
CA ARG A 111 -6.23 32.37 -14.98
C ARG A 111 -4.87 32.30 -14.28
N PHE A 112 -3.83 31.85 -14.98
CA PHE A 112 -2.48 31.64 -14.46
C PHE A 112 -1.42 32.36 -15.32
N PRO A 113 -1.46 33.71 -15.43
CA PRO A 113 -0.61 34.49 -16.34
C PRO A 113 0.89 34.42 -16.03
N TYR A 114 1.24 33.80 -14.91
CA TYR A 114 2.61 33.60 -14.42
C TYR A 114 3.25 32.28 -14.85
N HIS A 115 2.48 31.29 -15.34
CA HIS A 115 3.05 30.11 -15.97
C HIS A 115 3.56 30.50 -17.36
N LYS A 116 4.79 30.12 -17.67
CA LYS A 116 5.35 30.28 -19.02
C LYS A 116 4.98 29.04 -19.83
N LEU A 117 4.15 29.22 -20.86
CA LEU A 117 3.79 28.15 -21.78
C LEU A 117 4.44 28.37 -23.15
N SER A 118 4.83 27.29 -23.81
CA SER A 118 5.32 27.27 -25.18
C SER A 118 4.63 26.17 -26.00
N ALA A 119 4.77 26.23 -27.33
CA ALA A 119 4.28 25.22 -28.24
C ALA A 119 5.38 24.17 -28.50
N HIS A 120 5.05 22.89 -28.36
CA HIS A 120 5.94 21.79 -28.72
C HIS A 120 6.32 21.87 -30.20
N PRO A 121 7.60 21.89 -30.59
CA PRO A 121 8.02 22.26 -31.95
C PRO A 121 7.43 21.35 -33.04
N GLU A 122 7.32 20.04 -32.79
CA GLU A 122 6.78 19.07 -33.76
C GLU A 122 5.26 18.86 -33.66
N ARG A 123 4.66 18.99 -32.47
CA ARG A 123 3.28 18.57 -32.17
C ARG A 123 2.30 19.74 -31.96
N ASN A 124 2.84 20.95 -31.79
CA ASN A 124 2.13 22.16 -31.40
C ASN A 124 1.22 21.99 -30.16
N THR A 125 1.53 21.03 -29.28
CA THR A 125 0.86 20.83 -27.98
C THR A 125 1.51 21.69 -26.89
N VAL A 126 0.85 21.80 -25.73
CA VAL A 126 1.30 22.66 -24.62
C VAL A 126 2.55 22.10 -23.92
N VAL A 127 3.52 22.98 -23.68
CA VAL A 127 4.75 22.76 -22.91
C VAL A 127 4.85 23.82 -21.81
N PHE A 128 5.30 23.45 -20.61
CA PHE A 128 5.58 24.36 -19.49
C PHE A 128 7.08 24.65 -19.40
N GLU A 129 7.48 25.92 -19.28
CA GLU A 129 8.86 26.35 -19.07
C GLU A 129 9.09 26.70 -17.58
N ILE A 130 9.78 25.84 -16.83
CA ILE A 130 10.03 26.02 -15.38
C ILE A 130 11.52 25.88 -15.09
N ASP A 131 12.06 26.83 -14.32
CA ASP A 131 13.48 26.91 -13.89
C ASP A 131 14.52 26.77 -15.02
N GLY A 132 14.12 27.00 -16.28
CA GLY A 132 14.98 26.90 -17.47
C GLY A 132 14.86 25.58 -18.24
N ALA A 133 13.96 24.68 -17.83
CA ALA A 133 13.67 23.41 -18.49
C ALA A 133 12.22 23.34 -19.02
N SER A 134 12.05 22.61 -20.13
CA SER A 134 10.80 22.51 -20.88
C SER A 134 10.10 21.18 -20.65
N TYR A 135 8.85 21.21 -20.18
CA TYR A 135 8.09 20.02 -19.80
C TYR A 135 6.76 19.92 -20.59
N PRO A 136 6.64 18.99 -21.56
CA PRO A 136 5.36 18.73 -22.24
C PRO A 136 4.25 18.34 -21.26
N ILE A 137 3.01 18.71 -21.56
CA ILE A 137 1.83 18.43 -20.71
C ILE A 137 1.71 16.94 -20.32
N GLU A 138 2.07 16.01 -21.21
CA GLU A 138 2.06 14.58 -20.91
C GLU A 138 3.15 14.16 -19.91
N THR A 139 4.25 14.90 -19.82
CA THR A 139 5.32 14.69 -18.83
C THR A 139 4.88 15.19 -17.45
N ILE A 140 4.21 16.34 -17.38
CA ILE A 140 3.62 16.85 -16.13
C ILE A 140 2.55 15.87 -15.59
N LEU A 141 1.66 15.39 -16.45
CA LEU A 141 0.70 14.35 -16.08
C LEU A 141 1.40 13.05 -15.66
N ALA A 142 2.49 12.65 -16.33
CA ALA A 142 3.27 11.48 -15.93
C ALA A 142 3.89 11.60 -14.54
N MET A 143 4.37 12.79 -14.15
CA MET A 143 4.84 13.04 -12.78
C MET A 143 3.73 12.84 -11.75
N ALA A 144 2.52 13.33 -12.02
CA ALA A 144 1.37 13.14 -11.14
C ALA A 144 0.93 11.66 -11.04
N LEU A 145 0.93 10.93 -12.16
CA LEU A 145 0.61 9.50 -12.21
C LEU A 145 1.70 8.63 -11.55
N TRP A 146 2.98 9.00 -11.65
CA TRP A 146 4.07 8.39 -10.90
C TRP A 146 3.86 8.58 -9.39
N ASN A 147 3.54 9.80 -8.93
CA ASN A 147 3.27 10.03 -7.51
C ASN A 147 2.01 9.29 -7.01
N ALA A 148 0.98 9.11 -7.86
CA ALA A 148 -0.16 8.26 -7.54
C ALA A 148 0.26 6.79 -7.34
N GLN A 149 1.17 6.29 -8.18
CA GLN A 149 1.71 4.94 -8.11
C GLN A 149 2.58 4.72 -6.85
N GLU A 150 3.41 5.69 -6.49
CA GLU A 150 4.23 5.66 -5.26
C GLU A 150 3.37 5.69 -3.99
N GLN A 151 2.41 6.62 -3.90
CA GLN A 151 1.49 6.69 -2.75
C GLN A 151 0.67 5.39 -2.60
N THR A 152 0.20 4.84 -3.73
CA THR A 152 -0.55 3.57 -3.72
C THR A 152 0.34 2.37 -3.38
N SER A 153 1.61 2.35 -3.80
CA SER A 153 2.55 1.27 -3.49
C SER A 153 2.98 1.29 -2.01
N ALA A 154 3.19 2.46 -1.44
CA ALA A 154 3.45 2.64 -0.02
C ALA A 154 2.28 2.14 0.85
N HIS A 155 1.04 2.53 0.52
CA HIS A 155 -0.19 2.02 1.17
C HIS A 155 -0.37 0.51 0.92
N ALA A 156 -0.04 0.01 -0.26
CA ALA A 156 -0.18 -1.40 -0.60
C ALA A 156 0.82 -2.30 0.15
N GLY A 157 1.98 -1.77 0.55
CA GLY A 157 3.11 -2.55 1.07
C GLY A 157 3.84 -3.35 -0.02
N GLN A 158 3.57 -3.04 -1.30
CA GLN A 158 4.15 -3.69 -2.48
C GLN A 158 4.06 -2.76 -3.69
N PHE A 159 4.94 -2.93 -4.67
CA PHE A 159 4.90 -2.16 -5.91
C PHE A 159 3.61 -2.48 -6.71
N VAL A 160 2.84 -1.45 -7.05
CA VAL A 160 1.63 -1.57 -7.88
C VAL A 160 1.90 -1.01 -9.27
N LYS A 161 1.46 -1.69 -10.33
CA LYS A 161 1.74 -1.29 -11.73
C LYS A 161 0.51 -1.20 -12.63
N ASN A 162 -0.53 -1.99 -12.36
CA ASN A 162 -1.72 -2.06 -13.20
C ASN A 162 -2.72 -0.99 -12.78
N VAL A 163 -3.16 -0.14 -13.71
CA VAL A 163 -4.01 1.02 -13.41
C VAL A 163 -5.22 1.11 -14.34
N VAL A 164 -6.37 1.52 -13.79
CA VAL A 164 -7.48 2.11 -14.55
C VAL A 164 -7.59 3.58 -14.18
N ILE A 165 -7.66 4.48 -15.17
CA ILE A 165 -7.78 5.92 -14.92
C ILE A 165 -9.18 6.35 -15.32
N SER A 166 -9.92 6.96 -14.38
CA SER A 166 -11.20 7.60 -14.71
C SER A 166 -10.96 9.01 -15.23
N ILE A 167 -11.59 9.32 -16.36
CA ILE A 167 -11.45 10.59 -17.09
C ILE A 167 -12.84 11.22 -17.31
N PRO A 168 -12.92 12.53 -17.63
CA PRO A 168 -14.18 13.12 -18.05
C PRO A 168 -14.71 12.46 -19.33
N SER A 169 -16.02 12.18 -19.37
CA SER A 169 -16.71 11.66 -20.56
C SER A 169 -16.51 12.50 -21.83
N TYR A 170 -16.26 13.80 -21.67
CA TYR A 170 -15.97 14.75 -22.74
C TYR A 170 -14.51 14.77 -23.22
N PHE A 171 -13.64 13.86 -22.79
CA PHE A 171 -12.28 13.72 -23.34
C PHE A 171 -12.34 13.13 -24.76
N ASN A 172 -11.80 13.88 -25.73
CA ASN A 172 -11.73 13.51 -27.14
C ASN A 172 -10.62 12.47 -27.42
N HIS A 173 -10.37 12.11 -28.67
CA HIS A 173 -9.31 11.16 -29.01
C HIS A 173 -7.91 11.64 -28.55
N SER A 174 -7.55 12.89 -28.82
CA SER A 174 -6.22 13.42 -28.46
C SER A 174 -5.98 13.50 -26.95
N GLU A 175 -7.02 13.83 -26.17
CA GLU A 175 -7.00 13.79 -24.70
C GLU A 175 -6.75 12.36 -24.19
N ARG A 176 -7.46 11.36 -24.71
CA ARG A 176 -7.31 9.95 -24.30
C ARG A 176 -5.92 9.40 -24.65
N VAL A 177 -5.40 9.71 -25.84
CA VAL A 177 -4.03 9.33 -26.25
C VAL A 177 -2.97 9.98 -25.37
N ALA A 178 -3.12 11.27 -25.04
CA ALA A 178 -2.20 11.98 -24.16
C ALA A 178 -2.18 11.40 -22.73
N VAL A 179 -3.34 11.01 -22.16
CA VAL A 179 -3.39 10.27 -20.88
C VAL A 179 -2.69 8.90 -20.99
N ALA A 180 -2.88 8.17 -22.10
CA ALA A 180 -2.22 6.89 -22.32
C ALA A 180 -0.68 7.03 -22.43
N ASN A 181 -0.18 8.04 -23.16
CA ASN A 181 1.25 8.34 -23.22
C ASN A 181 1.81 8.76 -21.85
N ALA A 182 1.11 9.62 -21.09
CA ALA A 182 1.54 9.98 -19.74
C ALA A 182 1.63 8.77 -18.81
N THR A 183 0.66 7.85 -18.90
CA THR A 183 0.67 6.58 -18.16
C THR A 183 1.85 5.70 -18.56
N GLN A 184 2.16 5.63 -19.87
CA GLN A 184 3.31 4.91 -20.40
C GLN A 184 4.65 5.51 -19.93
N ILE A 185 4.76 6.85 -19.86
CA ILE A 185 5.92 7.58 -19.33
C ILE A 185 6.11 7.27 -17.85
N ALA A 186 5.05 7.34 -17.05
CA ALA A 186 5.03 6.99 -15.62
C ALA A 186 5.32 5.50 -15.31
N GLY A 187 5.66 4.68 -16.31
CA GLY A 187 6.01 3.27 -16.15
C GLY A 187 4.83 2.33 -15.87
N LEU A 188 3.61 2.86 -15.79
CA LEU A 188 2.38 2.15 -15.46
C LEU A 188 1.86 1.29 -16.62
N ASN A 189 1.05 0.28 -16.28
CA ASN A 189 0.33 -0.58 -17.22
C ASN A 189 -1.17 -0.19 -17.23
N LEU A 190 -1.58 0.55 -18.26
CA LEU A 190 -2.96 1.01 -18.41
C LEU A 190 -3.88 -0.16 -18.83
N LEU A 191 -4.76 -0.61 -17.93
CA LEU A 191 -5.73 -1.67 -18.17
C LEU A 191 -6.99 -1.16 -18.91
N SER A 192 -7.40 0.07 -18.61
CA SER A 192 -8.49 0.79 -19.29
C SER A 192 -8.45 2.27 -18.93
N LEU A 193 -9.02 3.09 -19.80
CA LEU A 193 -9.70 4.32 -19.39
C LEU A 193 -11.17 3.96 -19.10
N ILE A 194 -11.84 4.77 -18.28
CA ILE A 194 -13.28 4.68 -17.98
C ILE A 194 -13.80 6.10 -17.77
N TYR A 195 -15.06 6.39 -18.06
CA TYR A 195 -15.63 7.70 -17.73
C TYR A 195 -15.98 7.81 -16.24
N ASP A 196 -15.80 9.00 -15.69
CA ASP A 196 -16.21 9.42 -14.35
C ASP A 196 -17.62 8.97 -13.95
N GLY A 197 -18.62 9.29 -14.78
CA GLY A 197 -20.01 8.88 -14.59
C GLY A 197 -20.20 7.36 -14.63
N SER A 198 -19.54 6.67 -15.56
CA SER A 198 -19.57 5.20 -15.66
C SER A 198 -18.95 4.51 -14.44
N ALA A 199 -17.86 5.06 -13.90
CA ALA A 199 -17.21 4.54 -12.71
C ALA A 199 -18.09 4.75 -11.45
N ALA A 200 -18.70 5.92 -11.28
CA ALA A 200 -19.68 6.15 -10.22
C ALA A 200 -20.92 5.23 -10.36
N ALA A 201 -21.39 4.99 -11.59
CA ALA A 201 -22.46 4.05 -11.88
C ALA A 201 -22.06 2.59 -11.58
N LEU A 202 -20.82 2.21 -11.86
CA LEU A 202 -20.28 0.88 -11.52
C LEU A 202 -20.21 0.68 -10.02
N ASN A 203 -19.77 1.68 -9.26
CA ASN A 203 -19.77 1.65 -7.81
C ASN A 203 -21.20 1.45 -7.24
N TYR A 204 -22.18 2.20 -7.73
CA TYR A 204 -23.60 2.00 -7.40
C TYR A 204 -24.07 0.56 -7.66
N GLY A 205 -23.86 0.09 -8.88
CA GLY A 205 -24.39 -1.20 -9.36
C GLY A 205 -23.75 -2.41 -8.69
N VAL A 206 -22.46 -2.34 -8.34
CA VAL A 206 -21.73 -3.42 -7.67
C VAL A 206 -22.32 -3.75 -6.30
N PHE A 207 -22.59 -2.73 -5.48
CA PHE A 207 -23.20 -2.95 -4.16
C PHE A 207 -24.68 -3.34 -4.27
N ARG A 208 -25.42 -2.79 -5.24
CA ARG A 208 -26.84 -3.07 -5.48
C ARG A 208 -27.11 -4.21 -6.48
N ARG A 209 -26.15 -5.11 -6.70
CA ARG A 209 -26.23 -6.17 -7.75
C ARG A 209 -27.49 -7.04 -7.68
N LYS A 210 -28.11 -7.19 -6.51
CA LYS A 210 -29.35 -7.97 -6.30
C LYS A 210 -30.63 -7.21 -6.66
N GLU A 211 -30.57 -5.88 -6.78
CA GLU A 211 -31.71 -5.00 -7.08
C GLU A 211 -31.88 -4.76 -8.58
N ILE A 212 -30.87 -5.13 -9.39
CA ILE A 212 -30.88 -4.99 -10.84
C ILE A 212 -31.70 -6.14 -11.46
N THR A 213 -32.67 -5.79 -12.31
CA THR A 213 -33.63 -6.73 -12.91
C THR A 213 -33.54 -6.75 -14.44
N GLU A 214 -34.37 -7.56 -15.10
CA GLU A 214 -34.51 -7.57 -16.56
C GLU A 214 -35.29 -6.35 -17.11
N LYS A 215 -35.94 -5.57 -16.23
CA LYS A 215 -36.49 -4.26 -16.58
C LYS A 215 -35.37 -3.22 -16.49
N PRO A 216 -35.24 -2.29 -17.46
CA PRO A 216 -34.41 -1.10 -17.32
C PRO A 216 -34.70 -0.36 -16.00
N GLN A 217 -33.65 0.07 -15.32
CA GLN A 217 -33.68 0.92 -14.13
C GLN A 217 -32.64 2.02 -14.32
N THR A 218 -32.98 3.27 -14.04
CA THR A 218 -32.18 4.43 -14.45
C THR A 218 -31.62 5.24 -13.27
N LEU A 219 -30.42 5.79 -13.45
CA LEU A 219 -29.74 6.65 -12.49
C LEU A 219 -29.15 7.86 -13.20
N LEU A 220 -29.66 9.05 -12.88
CA LEU A 220 -29.06 10.31 -13.29
C LEU A 220 -28.01 10.73 -12.26
N ILE A 221 -26.73 10.68 -12.65
CA ILE A 221 -25.62 11.20 -11.86
C ILE A 221 -25.33 12.64 -12.31
N TYR A 222 -25.50 13.61 -11.43
CA TYR A 222 -25.20 15.02 -11.69
C TYR A 222 -23.96 15.43 -10.86
N ASP A 223 -22.78 15.37 -11.49
CA ASP A 223 -21.47 15.67 -10.88
C ASP A 223 -21.07 17.13 -11.10
N ILE A 224 -20.86 17.90 -10.01
CA ILE A 224 -20.27 19.24 -10.07
C ILE A 224 -18.92 19.21 -9.38
N GLY A 225 -17.88 19.05 -10.18
CA GLY A 225 -16.50 19.02 -9.75
C GLY A 225 -15.90 20.40 -9.49
N ALA A 226 -14.57 20.47 -9.49
CA ALA A 226 -13.84 21.72 -9.32
C ALA A 226 -13.93 22.60 -10.58
N ARG A 227 -13.58 22.09 -11.77
CA ARG A 227 -13.64 22.85 -13.03
C ARG A 227 -14.97 22.67 -13.79
N LYS A 228 -15.47 21.44 -13.79
CA LYS A 228 -16.52 20.91 -14.68
C LYS A 228 -17.85 20.63 -13.98
N THR A 229 -18.92 20.56 -14.78
CA THR A 229 -20.16 19.84 -14.46
C THR A 229 -20.40 18.76 -15.51
N VAL A 230 -20.82 17.57 -15.09
CA VAL A 230 -21.17 16.44 -15.97
C VAL A 230 -22.48 15.82 -15.47
N ALA A 231 -23.47 15.72 -16.35
CA ALA A 231 -24.70 14.97 -16.13
C ALA A 231 -24.65 13.67 -16.97
N THR A 232 -24.68 12.52 -16.31
CA THR A 232 -24.63 11.19 -16.93
C THR A 232 -25.85 10.38 -16.53
N LEU A 233 -26.65 9.95 -17.51
CA LEU A 233 -27.79 9.07 -17.27
C LEU A 233 -27.40 7.63 -17.62
N ALA A 234 -27.41 6.74 -16.62
CA ALA A 234 -27.07 5.33 -16.76
C ALA A 234 -28.31 4.44 -16.64
N GLU A 235 -28.43 3.45 -17.52
CA GLU A 235 -29.39 2.35 -17.46
C GLU A 235 -28.72 1.09 -16.88
N TYR A 236 -29.38 0.43 -15.94
CA TYR A 236 -29.04 -0.90 -15.44
C TYR A 236 -30.04 -1.92 -15.94
N LYS A 237 -29.54 -3.09 -16.35
CA LYS A 237 -30.37 -4.22 -16.79
C LYS A 237 -29.62 -5.54 -16.67
N LEU A 238 -30.31 -6.63 -16.35
CA LEU A 238 -29.79 -7.99 -16.50
C LEU A 238 -29.84 -8.42 -17.98
N VAL A 239 -28.69 -8.84 -18.50
CA VAL A 239 -28.52 -9.39 -19.86
C VAL A 239 -27.83 -10.76 -19.77
N GLU A 240 -28.01 -11.62 -20.76
CA GLU A 240 -27.25 -12.88 -20.85
C GLU A 240 -25.75 -12.58 -20.96
N GLU A 241 -24.88 -13.35 -20.27
CA GLU A 241 -23.41 -13.15 -20.35
C GLU A 241 -22.91 -13.33 -21.80
N LYS A 242 -23.47 -14.34 -22.46
CA LYS A 242 -23.29 -14.69 -23.87
C LYS A 242 -24.66 -15.06 -24.45
N GLU A 243 -24.85 -14.87 -25.74
CA GLU A 243 -26.10 -15.22 -26.44
C GLU A 243 -26.48 -16.70 -26.21
N GLY A 244 -27.69 -16.95 -25.70
CA GLY A 244 -28.18 -18.29 -25.36
C GLY A 244 -27.67 -18.84 -24.02
N SER A 245 -26.95 -18.04 -23.22
CA SER A 245 -26.48 -18.46 -21.89
C SER A 245 -27.56 -18.30 -20.81
N LYS A 246 -27.64 -19.27 -19.90
CA LYS A 246 -28.57 -19.21 -18.75
C LYS A 246 -28.12 -18.24 -17.65
N GLU A 247 -26.85 -17.84 -17.64
CA GLU A 247 -26.30 -16.91 -16.66
C GLU A 247 -26.53 -15.47 -17.11
N LYS A 248 -27.28 -14.71 -16.31
CA LYS A 248 -27.54 -13.29 -16.56
C LYS A 248 -26.63 -12.43 -15.68
N ILE A 249 -25.95 -11.48 -16.32
CA ILE A 249 -25.07 -10.50 -15.68
C ILE A 249 -25.68 -9.10 -15.77
N PRO A 250 -25.42 -8.21 -14.81
CA PRO A 250 -25.73 -6.80 -14.96
C PRO A 250 -24.93 -6.14 -16.09
N LEU A 251 -25.65 -5.37 -16.89
CA LEU A 251 -25.16 -4.34 -17.80
C LEU A 251 -25.38 -2.96 -17.15
N ILE A 252 -24.41 -2.08 -17.31
CA ILE A 252 -24.55 -0.62 -17.20
C ILE A 252 -24.41 -0.05 -18.60
N LYS A 253 -25.34 0.79 -19.01
CA LYS A 253 -25.28 1.51 -20.29
C LYS A 253 -25.50 2.99 -20.05
N THR A 254 -24.52 3.85 -20.35
CA THR A 254 -24.77 5.30 -20.32
C THR A 254 -25.63 5.66 -21.54
N ILE A 255 -26.84 6.15 -21.33
CA ILE A 255 -27.81 6.46 -22.39
C ILE A 255 -27.86 7.95 -22.75
N GLY A 256 -27.42 8.85 -21.86
CA GLY A 256 -27.23 10.27 -22.15
C GLY A 256 -26.04 10.85 -21.39
N VAL A 257 -25.33 11.81 -21.99
CA VAL A 257 -24.19 12.51 -21.36
C VAL A 257 -24.18 13.99 -21.77
N ALA A 258 -24.32 14.91 -20.82
CA ALA A 258 -24.16 16.35 -21.02
C ALA A 258 -23.09 16.93 -20.09
N PHE A 259 -22.41 18.00 -20.50
CA PHE A 259 -21.30 18.58 -19.73
C PHE A 259 -21.06 20.06 -20.02
N ASP A 260 -20.43 20.75 -19.07
CA ASP A 260 -19.81 22.07 -19.23
C ASP A 260 -18.43 22.05 -18.57
N ARG A 261 -17.37 22.32 -19.33
CA ARG A 261 -15.97 22.23 -18.87
C ARG A 261 -15.56 23.36 -17.91
N THR A 262 -16.35 24.43 -17.79
CA THR A 262 -16.01 25.65 -17.03
C THR A 262 -17.00 25.98 -15.90
N LEU A 263 -18.11 25.23 -15.82
CA LEU A 263 -19.11 25.35 -14.76
C LEU A 263 -18.74 24.42 -13.60
N GLY A 264 -18.05 24.92 -12.59
CA GLY A 264 -17.65 24.14 -11.41
C GLY A 264 -17.32 24.99 -10.20
N GLY A 265 -16.94 24.36 -9.10
CA GLY A 265 -16.62 25.05 -7.84
C GLY A 265 -15.52 26.13 -7.95
N GLN A 266 -14.63 26.05 -8.94
CA GLN A 266 -13.61 27.05 -9.24
C GLN A 266 -14.16 28.32 -9.89
N LEU A 267 -15.30 28.26 -10.59
CA LEU A 267 -15.97 29.44 -11.14
C LEU A 267 -16.42 30.37 -9.99
N VAL A 268 -17.03 29.76 -8.97
CA VAL A 268 -17.43 30.45 -7.73
C VAL A 268 -16.20 30.98 -6.99
N THR A 269 -15.13 30.18 -6.85
CA THR A 269 -13.86 30.62 -6.24
C THR A 269 -13.25 31.82 -6.98
N ALA A 270 -13.25 31.82 -8.32
CA ALA A 270 -12.71 32.90 -9.12
C ALA A 270 -13.52 34.20 -8.95
N ARG A 271 -14.85 34.13 -9.06
CA ARG A 271 -15.74 35.28 -8.85
C ARG A 271 -15.58 35.84 -7.43
N LEU A 272 -15.63 34.99 -6.39
CA LEU A 272 -15.40 35.39 -5.00
C LEU A 272 -14.03 36.04 -4.80
N ARG A 273 -12.94 35.49 -5.37
CA ARG A 273 -11.60 36.10 -5.32
C ARG A 273 -11.64 37.52 -5.88
N ASP A 274 -12.33 37.75 -6.98
CA ASP A 274 -12.40 39.06 -7.62
C ASP A 274 -13.19 40.07 -6.77
N HIS A 275 -14.26 39.63 -6.10
CA HIS A 275 -14.94 40.44 -5.07
C HIS A 275 -14.02 40.74 -3.86
N LEU A 276 -13.24 39.77 -3.36
CA LEU A 276 -12.26 40.00 -2.27
C LEU A 276 -11.13 40.95 -2.69
N VAL A 277 -10.66 40.88 -3.93
CA VAL A 277 -9.65 41.79 -4.50
C VAL A 277 -10.20 43.20 -4.63
N ASN A 278 -11.45 43.38 -5.04
CA ASN A 278 -12.09 44.69 -5.09
C ASN A 278 -12.31 45.28 -3.68
N ALA A 279 -12.81 44.47 -2.73
CA ALA A 279 -12.95 44.89 -1.34
C ALA A 279 -11.60 45.28 -0.69
N PHE A 280 -10.50 44.59 -1.04
CA PHE A 280 -9.15 44.99 -0.61
C PHE A 280 -8.74 46.36 -1.18
N LYS A 281 -8.99 46.61 -2.47
CA LYS A 281 -8.71 47.92 -3.11
C LYS A 281 -9.56 49.05 -2.51
N GLU A 282 -10.81 48.77 -2.14
CA GLU A 282 -11.71 49.73 -1.49
C GLU A 282 -11.30 50.04 -0.05
N GLN A 283 -10.86 49.02 0.70
CA GLN A 283 -10.33 49.16 2.06
C GLN A 283 -8.99 49.92 2.07
N PHE A 284 -8.12 49.65 1.10
CA PHE A 284 -6.78 50.23 1.00
C PHE A 284 -6.66 51.14 -0.23
N LYS A 285 -7.29 52.31 -0.17
CA LYS A 285 -7.35 53.28 -1.30
C LYS A 285 -5.99 53.86 -1.73
N ALA A 286 -4.94 53.66 -0.93
CA ALA A 286 -3.56 53.92 -1.29
C ALA A 286 -2.79 52.58 -1.32
N LEU A 287 -2.53 52.11 -2.54
CA LEU A 287 -1.57 51.05 -2.87
C LEU A 287 -0.57 51.64 -3.87
N ASP A 288 0.70 51.27 -3.77
CA ASP A 288 1.72 51.74 -4.73
C ASP A 288 1.58 51.03 -6.08
N LYS A 289 1.00 49.83 -6.08
CA LYS A 289 0.80 48.96 -7.26
C LYS A 289 -0.56 48.26 -7.22
N ASP A 290 -1.00 47.69 -8.34
CA ASP A 290 -2.16 46.80 -8.32
C ASP A 290 -1.78 45.41 -7.79
N ILE A 291 -2.46 44.98 -6.73
CA ILE A 291 -2.45 43.62 -6.16
C ILE A 291 -2.61 42.53 -7.23
N THR A 292 -3.34 42.77 -8.34
CA THR A 292 -3.49 41.79 -9.44
C THR A 292 -2.17 41.39 -10.09
N GLN A 293 -1.16 42.27 -10.04
CA GLN A 293 0.17 42.01 -10.59
C GLN A 293 1.05 41.18 -9.64
N ASN A 294 0.64 40.97 -8.38
CA ASN A 294 1.36 40.14 -7.43
C ASN A 294 0.77 38.74 -7.35
N GLN A 295 1.49 37.80 -7.98
CA GLN A 295 1.13 36.37 -8.06
C GLN A 295 0.84 35.75 -6.68
N ARG A 296 1.65 36.08 -5.67
CA ARG A 296 1.53 35.55 -4.30
C ARG A 296 0.33 36.13 -3.57
N ALA A 297 0.02 37.41 -3.79
CA ALA A 297 -1.20 38.03 -3.26
C ALA A 297 -2.46 37.42 -3.91
N MET A 298 -2.46 37.24 -5.23
CA MET A 298 -3.57 36.58 -5.95
C MET A 298 -3.74 35.11 -5.55
N ALA A 299 -2.66 34.37 -5.28
CA ALA A 299 -2.72 33.00 -4.76
C ALA A 299 -3.25 32.95 -3.31
N LYS A 300 -2.87 33.89 -2.44
CA LYS A 300 -3.48 34.08 -1.11
C LYS A 300 -4.99 34.33 -1.22
N MET A 301 -5.41 35.27 -2.08
CA MET A 301 -6.82 35.61 -2.28
C MET A 301 -7.63 34.44 -2.87
N TRP A 302 -7.05 33.64 -3.78
CA TRP A 302 -7.69 32.42 -4.29
C TRP A 302 -7.93 31.39 -3.19
N LYS A 303 -6.91 31.11 -2.36
CA LYS A 303 -7.02 30.18 -1.22
C LYS A 303 -8.14 30.60 -0.27
N GLU A 304 -8.22 31.89 0.02
CA GLU A 304 -9.23 32.43 0.94
C GLU A 304 -10.63 32.44 0.32
N ALA A 305 -10.78 32.81 -0.95
CA ALA A 305 -12.05 32.71 -1.67
C ALA A 305 -12.59 31.27 -1.66
N ASP A 306 -11.71 30.27 -1.77
CA ASP A 306 -12.10 28.87 -1.71
C ASP A 306 -12.57 28.46 -0.30
N ARG A 307 -11.83 28.86 0.75
CA ARG A 307 -12.23 28.66 2.15
C ARG A 307 -13.58 29.32 2.44
N VAL A 308 -13.79 30.56 1.97
CA VAL A 308 -15.04 31.31 2.11
C VAL A 308 -16.20 30.58 1.42
N LYS A 309 -16.03 30.13 0.17
CA LYS A 309 -17.02 29.28 -0.54
C LYS A 309 -17.41 28.04 0.26
N GLN A 310 -16.42 27.31 0.79
CA GLN A 310 -16.66 26.11 1.59
C GLN A 310 -17.45 26.43 2.88
N VAL A 311 -17.06 27.49 3.61
CA VAL A 311 -17.73 27.90 4.85
C VAL A 311 -19.14 28.42 4.61
N LEU A 312 -19.38 29.20 3.55
CA LEU A 312 -20.70 29.72 3.18
C LEU A 312 -21.66 28.64 2.65
N SER A 313 -21.14 27.50 2.20
CA SER A 313 -21.99 26.34 1.86
C SER A 313 -22.74 25.78 3.09
N ALA A 314 -22.18 25.95 4.30
CA ALA A 314 -22.84 25.59 5.56
C ALA A 314 -23.45 26.81 6.28
N ASN A 315 -22.73 27.93 6.37
CA ASN A 315 -23.10 29.11 7.15
C ASN A 315 -23.71 30.23 6.28
N ALA A 316 -24.57 31.08 6.85
CA ALA A 316 -25.15 32.22 6.13
C ALA A 316 -24.14 33.37 5.90
N GLU A 317 -23.11 33.46 6.74
CA GLU A 317 -22.08 34.50 6.67
C GLU A 317 -20.76 34.00 7.29
N CYS A 318 -19.66 34.64 6.93
CA CYS A 318 -18.37 34.51 7.62
C CYS A 318 -17.50 35.77 7.41
N PHE A 319 -16.35 35.82 8.07
CA PHE A 319 -15.28 36.74 7.67
C PHE A 319 -14.32 36.04 6.71
N ALA A 320 -13.94 36.74 5.64
CA ALA A 320 -12.70 36.51 4.92
C ALA A 320 -11.57 37.24 5.66
N GLN A 321 -10.42 36.59 5.89
CA GLN A 321 -9.26 37.19 6.56
C GLN A 321 -7.94 36.63 5.98
N VAL A 322 -7.00 37.52 5.66
CA VAL A 322 -5.69 37.15 5.10
C VAL A 322 -4.61 38.11 5.62
N GLU A 323 -3.53 37.59 6.19
CA GLU A 323 -2.42 38.37 6.74
C GLU A 323 -1.40 38.77 5.66
N SER A 324 -0.82 39.98 5.74
CA SER A 324 0.14 40.62 4.81
C SER A 324 -0.16 40.24 3.35
N VAL A 325 -1.35 40.60 2.86
CA VAL A 325 -1.80 40.15 1.53
C VAL A 325 -0.90 40.74 0.45
N PHE A 326 -0.68 42.04 0.56
CA PHE A 326 0.05 42.87 -0.37
C PHE A 326 0.45 44.16 0.35
N GLU A 327 1.68 44.67 0.09
CA GLU A 327 2.22 45.90 0.71
C GLU A 327 2.04 45.92 2.26
N ASP A 328 2.27 44.76 2.89
CA ASP A 328 2.13 44.48 4.32
C ASP A 328 0.81 44.89 4.98
N LYS A 329 -0.26 44.99 4.18
CA LYS A 329 -1.64 45.23 4.65
C LYS A 329 -2.34 43.90 4.94
N ASP A 330 -2.83 43.74 6.16
CA ASP A 330 -3.74 42.67 6.55
C ASP A 330 -5.16 42.94 6.03
N PHE A 331 -5.83 41.94 5.49
CA PHE A 331 -7.18 42.04 4.95
C PHE A 331 -8.20 41.34 5.84
N LYS A 332 -9.35 41.99 6.06
CA LYS A 332 -10.50 41.38 6.71
C LYS A 332 -11.81 42.02 6.27
N VAL A 333 -12.72 41.23 5.72
CA VAL A 333 -14.05 41.67 5.28
C VAL A 333 -15.12 40.64 5.65
N LYS A 334 -16.35 41.08 5.90
CA LYS A 334 -17.50 40.19 6.11
C LYS A 334 -18.10 39.81 4.75
N VAL A 335 -18.43 38.53 4.57
CA VAL A 335 -19.03 37.98 3.33
C VAL A 335 -20.27 37.17 3.71
N SER A 336 -21.38 37.37 3.01
CA SER A 336 -22.60 36.56 3.17
C SER A 336 -22.76 35.54 2.04
N ARG A 337 -23.63 34.54 2.27
CA ARG A 337 -24.01 33.54 1.27
C ARG A 337 -24.67 34.17 0.05
N ASP A 338 -25.35 35.30 0.20
CA ASP A 338 -26.11 35.95 -0.88
C ASP A 338 -25.25 36.20 -2.12
N LEU A 339 -23.97 36.55 -1.94
CA LEU A 339 -22.99 36.72 -3.02
C LEU A 339 -22.69 35.40 -3.77
N VAL A 340 -22.64 34.27 -3.07
CA VAL A 340 -22.50 32.94 -3.69
C VAL A 340 -23.79 32.58 -4.42
N ASP A 341 -24.94 32.84 -3.80
CA ASP A 341 -26.25 32.54 -4.37
C ASP A 341 -26.54 33.39 -5.63
N GLU A 342 -26.04 34.63 -5.69
CA GLU A 342 -26.05 35.50 -6.88
C GLU A 342 -25.18 34.92 -8.00
N ILE A 343 -23.91 34.59 -7.74
CA ILE A 343 -22.99 33.96 -8.72
C ILE A 343 -23.56 32.65 -9.28
N ILE A 344 -24.34 31.91 -8.48
CA ILE A 344 -25.03 30.69 -8.94
C ILE A 344 -26.30 31.01 -9.75
N GLU A 345 -27.08 32.03 -9.41
CA GLU A 345 -28.23 32.44 -10.23
C GLU A 345 -27.78 33.00 -11.60
N GLU A 346 -26.65 33.74 -11.66
CA GLU A 346 -25.98 34.14 -12.92
C GLU A 346 -25.72 32.94 -13.87
N ASN A 347 -25.61 31.73 -13.32
CA ASN A 347 -25.28 30.50 -14.04
C ASN A 347 -26.42 29.46 -14.02
N LYS A 348 -27.63 29.82 -13.56
CA LYS A 348 -28.79 28.92 -13.44
C LYS A 348 -29.12 28.21 -14.75
N ASP A 349 -29.20 28.97 -15.84
CA ASP A 349 -29.56 28.44 -17.16
C ASP A 349 -28.53 27.43 -17.68
N ARG A 350 -27.25 27.56 -17.31
CA ARG A 350 -26.21 26.59 -17.66
C ARG A 350 -26.42 25.28 -16.93
N LEU A 351 -26.73 25.31 -15.63
CA LEU A 351 -27.04 24.11 -14.83
C LEU A 351 -28.26 23.37 -15.38
N VAL A 352 -29.36 24.09 -15.63
CA VAL A 352 -30.62 23.50 -16.14
C VAL A 352 -30.46 23.00 -17.57
N LYS A 353 -29.69 23.68 -18.42
CA LYS A 353 -29.39 23.21 -19.78
C LYS A 353 -28.75 21.82 -19.81
N LEU A 354 -27.84 21.51 -18.88
CA LEU A 354 -27.20 20.18 -18.84
C LEU A 354 -28.20 19.07 -18.46
N LEU A 355 -29.16 19.36 -17.58
CA LEU A 355 -30.26 18.44 -17.27
C LEU A 355 -31.13 18.18 -18.51
N ASN A 356 -31.51 19.25 -19.23
CA ASN A 356 -32.33 19.11 -20.43
C ASN A 356 -31.60 18.34 -21.54
N GLN A 357 -30.30 18.60 -21.74
CA GLN A 357 -29.49 17.91 -22.75
C GLN A 357 -29.23 16.42 -22.45
N VAL A 358 -29.10 16.01 -21.18
CA VAL A 358 -28.91 14.59 -20.84
C VAL A 358 -30.21 13.77 -21.02
N LEU A 359 -31.36 14.40 -20.78
CA LEU A 359 -32.70 13.84 -21.02
C LEU A 359 -33.05 13.77 -22.52
N GLU A 360 -32.78 14.85 -23.27
CA GLU A 360 -32.92 14.87 -24.73
C GLU A 360 -32.09 13.76 -25.40
N GLN A 361 -30.84 13.55 -24.96
CA GLN A 361 -29.97 12.51 -25.49
C GLN A 361 -30.40 11.08 -25.17
N SER A 362 -31.20 10.85 -24.11
CA SER A 362 -31.69 9.53 -23.74
C SER A 362 -33.09 9.23 -24.28
N GLY A 363 -33.84 10.27 -24.66
CA GLY A 363 -35.24 10.17 -25.06
C GLY A 363 -36.20 9.94 -23.89
N LEU A 364 -35.78 10.24 -22.66
CA LEU A 364 -36.59 10.10 -21.45
C LEU A 364 -37.01 11.47 -20.90
N ASP A 365 -38.27 11.57 -20.48
CA ASP A 365 -38.71 12.66 -19.60
C ASP A 365 -38.15 12.45 -18.18
N ILE A 366 -37.97 13.52 -17.41
CA ILE A 366 -37.46 13.43 -16.04
C ILE A 366 -38.33 12.55 -15.13
N THR A 367 -39.66 12.53 -15.34
CA THR A 367 -40.58 11.68 -14.58
C THR A 367 -40.40 10.18 -14.86
N ALA A 368 -39.67 9.81 -15.91
CA ALA A 368 -39.29 8.44 -16.23
C ALA A 368 -37.89 8.05 -15.72
N VAL A 369 -37.16 8.96 -15.06
CA VAL A 369 -35.90 8.65 -14.37
C VAL A 369 -36.20 8.15 -12.96
N ASP A 370 -35.72 6.94 -12.62
CA ASP A 370 -36.02 6.30 -11.33
C ASP A 370 -35.32 6.97 -10.14
N GLN A 371 -34.08 7.46 -10.34
CA GLN A 371 -33.28 8.10 -9.30
C GLN A 371 -32.39 9.22 -9.86
N VAL A 372 -32.31 10.34 -9.14
CA VAL A 372 -31.35 11.43 -9.39
C VAL A 372 -30.39 11.52 -8.20
N VAL A 373 -29.08 11.44 -8.45
CA VAL A 373 -28.04 11.50 -7.40
C VAL A 373 -27.05 12.64 -7.66
N LEU A 374 -26.79 13.43 -6.62
CA LEU A 374 -25.79 14.49 -6.63
C LEU A 374 -24.38 13.94 -6.38
N MET A 375 -23.42 14.39 -7.18
CA MET A 375 -21.99 14.09 -7.05
C MET A 375 -21.15 15.37 -7.12
N GLY A 376 -19.89 15.27 -6.72
CA GLY A 376 -18.94 16.39 -6.81
C GLY A 376 -19.14 17.44 -5.71
N ALA A 377 -18.03 18.03 -5.23
CA ALA A 377 -18.06 18.94 -4.09
C ALA A 377 -18.86 20.23 -4.34
N GLY A 378 -19.06 20.64 -5.60
CA GLY A 378 -19.85 21.82 -5.96
C GLY A 378 -21.34 21.67 -5.65
N THR A 379 -21.90 20.45 -5.71
CA THR A 379 -23.32 20.22 -5.34
C THR A 379 -23.61 20.48 -3.86
N ARG A 380 -22.60 20.69 -3.01
CA ARG A 380 -22.76 21.05 -1.60
C ARG A 380 -23.26 22.49 -1.40
N ILE A 381 -23.25 23.34 -2.44
CA ILE A 381 -23.78 24.72 -2.38
C ILE A 381 -25.33 24.67 -2.37
N PRO A 382 -26.02 25.22 -1.34
CA PRO A 382 -27.47 25.07 -1.19
C PRO A 382 -28.30 25.61 -2.37
N LYS A 383 -27.90 26.73 -2.96
CA LYS A 383 -28.56 27.35 -4.13
C LYS A 383 -28.59 26.44 -5.35
N ILE A 384 -27.52 25.70 -5.60
CA ILE A 384 -27.46 24.71 -6.69
C ILE A 384 -28.48 23.60 -6.43
N GLN A 385 -28.54 23.06 -5.21
CA GLN A 385 -29.50 22.01 -4.86
C GLN A 385 -30.95 22.49 -5.05
N LYS A 386 -31.24 23.75 -4.68
CA LYS A 386 -32.56 24.37 -4.94
C LYS A 386 -32.87 24.43 -6.44
N ILE A 387 -31.95 24.94 -7.26
CA ILE A 387 -32.12 25.04 -8.72
C ILE A 387 -32.35 23.67 -9.36
N LEU A 388 -31.58 22.65 -8.96
CA LEU A 388 -31.72 21.30 -9.50
C LEU A 388 -33.03 20.64 -9.02
N SER A 389 -33.46 20.90 -7.77
CA SER A 389 -34.73 20.37 -7.23
C SER A 389 -35.96 20.99 -7.91
N GLU A 390 -35.91 22.30 -8.20
CA GLU A 390 -36.89 22.99 -9.05
C GLU A 390 -36.94 22.37 -10.46
N ALA A 391 -35.78 22.01 -11.02
CA ALA A 391 -35.66 21.51 -12.39
C ALA A 391 -36.04 20.02 -12.58
N ILE A 392 -36.01 19.20 -11.53
CA ILE A 392 -36.43 17.77 -11.59
C ILE A 392 -37.88 17.52 -11.13
N SER A 393 -38.76 18.52 -11.26
CA SER A 393 -40.19 18.40 -11.00
C SER A 393 -40.55 17.87 -9.60
N GLY A 394 -39.69 18.11 -8.60
CA GLY A 394 -39.91 17.66 -7.22
C GLY A 394 -39.50 16.20 -6.90
N GLN A 395 -38.78 15.51 -7.80
CA GLN A 395 -38.09 14.26 -7.44
C GLN A 395 -37.03 14.47 -6.34
N GLU A 396 -36.64 13.39 -5.65
CA GLU A 396 -35.62 13.46 -4.60
C GLU A 396 -34.20 13.60 -5.19
N LEU A 397 -33.46 14.61 -4.75
CA LEU A 397 -32.02 14.72 -4.97
C LEU A 397 -31.25 13.85 -3.96
N ALA A 398 -31.06 12.58 -4.33
CA ALA A 398 -30.38 11.60 -3.50
C ALA A 398 -28.89 11.93 -3.32
N ARG A 399 -28.30 11.47 -2.21
CA ARG A 399 -26.89 11.70 -1.85
C ARG A 399 -26.18 10.42 -1.33
N PHE A 400 -26.63 9.24 -1.76
CA PHE A 400 -26.12 7.94 -1.27
C PHE A 400 -24.77 7.51 -1.86
N LEU A 401 -24.23 8.22 -2.86
CA LEU A 401 -22.89 7.96 -3.39
C LEU A 401 -21.87 8.85 -2.67
N ASN A 402 -20.77 8.25 -2.20
CA ASN A 402 -19.68 9.05 -1.64
C ASN A 402 -18.95 9.80 -2.76
N THR A 403 -19.23 11.09 -2.88
CA THR A 403 -18.57 12.05 -3.77
C THR A 403 -17.04 11.93 -3.82
N ASP A 404 -16.40 11.67 -2.69
CA ASP A 404 -14.94 11.64 -2.59
C ASP A 404 -14.34 10.25 -2.91
N GLU A 405 -15.14 9.18 -3.00
CA GLU A 405 -14.64 7.79 -3.18
C GLU A 405 -15.27 6.99 -4.34
N ALA A 406 -16.54 7.22 -4.70
CA ALA A 406 -17.31 6.32 -5.57
C ALA A 406 -16.68 6.13 -6.97
N ILE A 407 -16.12 7.19 -7.56
CA ILE A 407 -15.45 7.13 -8.86
C ILE A 407 -14.19 6.24 -8.77
N ALA A 408 -13.34 6.44 -7.77
CA ALA A 408 -12.11 5.65 -7.58
C ALA A 408 -12.42 4.18 -7.25
N LEU A 409 -13.42 3.92 -6.39
CA LEU A 409 -13.83 2.56 -6.02
C LEU A 409 -14.55 1.83 -7.17
N GLY A 410 -15.26 2.54 -8.04
CA GLY A 410 -15.76 1.97 -9.30
C GLY A 410 -14.62 1.62 -10.26
N ALA A 411 -13.72 2.58 -10.51
CA ALA A 411 -12.57 2.37 -11.39
C ALA A 411 -11.63 1.24 -10.91
N VAL A 412 -11.51 0.99 -9.60
CA VAL A 412 -10.71 -0.15 -9.09
C VAL A 412 -11.44 -1.50 -9.20
N TYR A 413 -12.78 -1.51 -9.21
CA TYR A 413 -13.55 -2.70 -9.60
C TYR A 413 -13.24 -3.10 -11.05
N GLU A 414 -13.16 -2.12 -11.95
CA GLU A 414 -12.77 -2.37 -13.34
C GLU A 414 -11.27 -2.74 -13.46
N ALA A 415 -10.39 -2.14 -12.64
CA ALA A 415 -9.00 -2.58 -12.56
C ALA A 415 -8.86 -4.04 -12.12
N ALA A 416 -9.75 -4.52 -11.24
CA ALA A 416 -9.84 -5.93 -10.88
C ALA A 416 -10.47 -6.80 -11.98
N SER A 417 -11.46 -6.30 -12.74
CA SER A 417 -12.10 -7.03 -13.84
C SER A 417 -11.13 -7.30 -15.00
N ARG A 418 -10.28 -6.30 -15.33
CA ARG A 418 -9.27 -6.38 -16.39
C ARG A 418 -7.97 -7.06 -15.96
N SER A 419 -7.76 -7.26 -14.66
CA SER A 419 -6.54 -7.87 -14.11
C SER A 419 -6.62 -9.40 -14.08
N LYS A 420 -5.60 -10.06 -14.64
CA LYS A 420 -5.44 -11.53 -14.58
C LYS A 420 -5.28 -12.08 -13.16
N GLY A 421 -5.00 -11.23 -12.17
CA GLY A 421 -4.77 -11.61 -10.77
C GLY A 421 -6.03 -11.74 -9.92
N PHE A 422 -7.20 -11.33 -10.41
CA PHE A 422 -8.45 -11.33 -9.65
C PHE A 422 -9.57 -12.05 -10.40
N ARG A 423 -10.64 -12.38 -9.67
CA ARG A 423 -11.92 -12.84 -10.22
C ARG A 423 -13.06 -12.11 -9.51
N VAL A 424 -13.51 -11.01 -10.11
CA VAL A 424 -14.73 -10.30 -9.69
C VAL A 424 -15.96 -10.90 -10.37
N LYS A 425 -17.17 -10.57 -9.90
CA LYS A 425 -18.40 -11.00 -10.56
C LYS A 425 -18.60 -10.17 -11.84
N PRO A 426 -18.78 -10.75 -13.03
CA PRO A 426 -18.83 -9.99 -14.27
C PRO A 426 -19.88 -8.87 -14.25
N PHE A 427 -19.49 -7.68 -14.68
CA PHE A 427 -20.34 -6.51 -14.83
C PHE A 427 -20.03 -5.92 -16.21
N ARG A 428 -21.01 -5.84 -17.10
CA ARG A 428 -20.82 -5.31 -18.45
C ARG A 428 -21.01 -3.78 -18.41
N ILE A 429 -20.18 -3.05 -19.15
CA ILE A 429 -20.20 -1.59 -19.21
C ILE A 429 -20.25 -1.18 -20.68
N GLU A 430 -21.24 -0.37 -21.06
CA GLU A 430 -21.39 0.21 -22.40
C GLU A 430 -21.40 1.73 -22.30
N GLU A 431 -20.29 2.36 -22.68
CA GLU A 431 -20.11 3.82 -22.63
C GLU A 431 -20.53 4.47 -23.95
N LYS A 432 -21.32 5.55 -23.87
CA LYS A 432 -21.77 6.35 -25.01
C LYS A 432 -20.67 7.38 -25.35
N PRO A 433 -20.09 7.34 -26.56
CA PRO A 433 -19.09 8.33 -26.96
C PRO A 433 -19.75 9.70 -27.12
N VAL A 434 -19.12 10.73 -26.56
CA VAL A 434 -19.59 12.14 -26.63
C VAL A 434 -19.34 12.76 -28.00
N TYR A 435 -18.28 12.35 -28.70
CA TYR A 435 -17.95 12.79 -30.05
C TYR A 435 -18.07 11.62 -31.04
N PRO A 436 -18.54 11.86 -32.28
CA PRO A 436 -18.39 10.90 -33.36
C PRO A 436 -16.92 10.83 -33.78
N THR A 437 -16.38 9.62 -33.96
CA THR A 437 -15.00 9.44 -34.42
C THR A 437 -14.79 10.07 -35.80
N THR A 438 -14.00 11.15 -35.88
CA THR A 438 -13.66 11.80 -37.15
C THR A 438 -12.31 11.31 -37.70
N GLU A 439 -12.07 11.55 -39.00
CA GLU A 439 -10.77 11.26 -39.62
C GLU A 439 -9.64 12.13 -39.03
N GLU A 440 -9.93 13.39 -38.66
CA GLU A 440 -8.97 14.26 -37.98
C GLU A 440 -8.64 13.79 -36.55
N GLU A 441 -9.63 13.27 -35.81
CA GLU A 441 -9.36 12.64 -34.50
C GLU A 441 -8.48 11.40 -34.64
N ALA A 442 -8.71 10.57 -35.67
CA ALA A 442 -7.90 9.39 -35.97
C ALA A 442 -6.48 9.75 -36.48
N ALA A 443 -6.26 10.97 -36.97
CA ALA A 443 -4.97 11.47 -37.42
C ALA A 443 -4.08 12.01 -36.28
N PHE A 444 -4.60 12.20 -35.05
CA PHE A 444 -3.79 12.61 -33.91
C PHE A 444 -2.83 11.50 -33.48
N THR A 445 -1.56 11.62 -33.87
CA THR A 445 -0.50 10.74 -33.38
C THR A 445 -0.06 11.16 -31.98
N GLY A 446 0.02 10.17 -31.08
CA GLY A 446 0.59 10.35 -29.74
C GLY A 446 2.10 10.59 -29.78
N LEU A 447 2.74 10.60 -28.61
CA LEU A 447 4.19 10.79 -28.53
C LEU A 447 4.93 9.66 -29.26
N THR A 448 6.00 10.01 -29.97
CA THR A 448 6.89 9.05 -30.62
C THR A 448 7.64 8.24 -29.56
N ALA A 449 8.12 7.04 -29.92
CA ALA A 449 8.91 6.20 -29.01
C ALA A 449 10.14 6.94 -28.45
N THR A 450 10.75 7.83 -29.23
CA THR A 450 11.86 8.70 -28.82
C THR A 450 11.40 9.73 -27.78
N GLN A 451 10.29 10.44 -28.04
CA GLN A 451 9.73 11.42 -27.09
C GLN A 451 9.30 10.77 -25.76
N VAL A 452 8.71 9.57 -25.80
CA VAL A 452 8.37 8.78 -24.59
C VAL A 452 9.63 8.34 -23.83
N THR A 453 10.70 7.98 -24.54
CA THR A 453 11.98 7.58 -23.91
C THR A 453 12.67 8.77 -23.25
N GLU A 454 12.64 9.94 -23.88
CA GLU A 454 13.20 11.17 -23.31
C GLU A 454 12.40 11.66 -22.09
N ALA A 455 11.07 11.66 -22.15
CA ALA A 455 10.24 11.99 -20.99
C ALA A 455 10.46 11.02 -19.81
N LYS A 456 10.80 9.74 -20.09
CA LYS A 456 11.22 8.77 -19.07
C LYS A 456 12.59 9.08 -18.47
N ARG A 457 13.55 9.54 -19.27
CA ARG A 457 14.85 10.00 -18.78
C ARG A 457 14.67 11.15 -17.78
N VAL A 458 13.83 12.13 -18.12
CA VAL A 458 13.49 13.26 -17.25
C VAL A 458 12.85 12.79 -15.93
N LEU A 459 11.90 11.86 -15.94
CA LEU A 459 11.33 11.30 -14.71
C LEU A 459 12.40 10.58 -13.87
N ALA A 460 13.20 9.71 -14.48
CA ALA A 460 14.25 8.96 -13.80
C ALA A 460 15.35 9.85 -13.18
N GLU A 461 15.60 11.04 -13.76
CA GLU A 461 16.52 12.03 -13.21
C GLU A 461 15.96 12.67 -11.93
N PHE A 462 14.67 13.04 -11.90
CA PHE A 462 14.01 13.44 -10.64
C PHE A 462 14.02 12.31 -9.60
N GLU A 463 13.66 11.09 -9.99
CA GLU A 463 13.64 9.92 -9.08
C GLU A 463 15.02 9.64 -8.46
N ASN A 464 16.10 9.83 -9.22
CA ASN A 464 17.46 9.68 -8.72
C ASN A 464 17.86 10.81 -7.75
N ILE A 465 17.49 12.07 -8.03
CA ILE A 465 17.70 13.21 -7.13
C ILE A 465 16.94 13.01 -5.82
N GLU A 466 15.64 12.67 -5.90
CA GLU A 466 14.77 12.36 -4.75
C GLU A 466 15.35 11.23 -3.89
N LYS A 467 15.79 10.13 -4.53
CA LYS A 467 16.40 9.00 -3.83
C LYS A 467 17.69 9.39 -3.11
N LEU A 468 18.61 10.09 -3.78
CA LEU A 468 19.88 10.52 -3.18
C LEU A 468 19.65 11.45 -1.98
N LYS A 469 18.66 12.35 -2.08
CA LYS A 469 18.22 13.21 -0.98
C LYS A 469 17.67 12.41 0.19
N VAL A 470 16.76 11.47 -0.04
CA VAL A 470 16.19 10.61 1.02
C VAL A 470 17.28 9.75 1.67
N GLU A 471 18.25 9.22 0.91
CA GLU A 471 19.39 8.49 1.46
C GLU A 471 20.31 9.38 2.33
N LYS A 472 20.50 10.65 1.95
CA LYS A 472 21.25 11.64 2.74
C LYS A 472 20.53 12.02 4.03
N GLU A 473 19.26 12.40 3.95
CA GLU A 473 18.44 12.79 5.11
C GLU A 473 18.29 11.63 6.10
N THR A 474 18.11 10.39 5.61
CA THR A 474 18.08 9.20 6.46
C THR A 474 19.44 8.94 7.14
N ALA A 475 20.55 9.16 6.44
CA ALA A 475 21.89 9.00 7.03
C ALA A 475 22.20 10.08 8.07
N LEU A 476 21.78 11.33 7.83
CA LEU A 476 21.92 12.46 8.75
C LEU A 476 21.12 12.21 10.04
N ASN A 477 19.82 11.97 9.93
CA ASN A 477 18.95 11.68 11.08
C ASN A 477 19.44 10.47 11.89
N SER A 478 20.00 9.44 11.23
CA SER A 478 20.56 8.26 11.91
C SER A 478 21.93 8.52 12.57
N LEU A 479 22.67 9.54 12.13
CA LEU A 479 23.92 9.97 12.76
C LEU A 479 23.64 10.89 13.96
N GLU A 480 22.78 11.90 13.80
CA GLU A 480 22.32 12.78 14.88
C GLU A 480 21.72 11.97 16.03
N SER A 481 20.76 11.09 15.72
CA SER A 481 20.12 10.21 16.72
C SER A 481 21.14 9.31 17.44
N LEU A 482 22.19 8.84 16.75
CA LEU A 482 23.26 8.06 17.39
C LEU A 482 24.15 8.91 18.30
N VAL A 483 24.46 10.15 17.94
CA VAL A 483 25.24 11.08 18.79
C VAL A 483 24.51 11.32 20.11
N TYR A 484 23.20 11.61 20.07
CA TYR A 484 22.39 11.78 21.27
C TYR A 484 22.24 10.48 22.08
N ASP A 485 21.95 9.35 21.43
CA ASP A 485 21.79 8.03 22.07
C ASP A 485 23.07 7.56 22.79
N VAL A 486 24.24 7.71 22.14
CA VAL A 486 25.53 7.32 22.73
C VAL A 486 25.92 8.23 23.88
N THR A 487 25.72 9.55 23.75
CA THR A 487 26.02 10.51 24.84
C THR A 487 25.15 10.22 26.07
N ALA A 488 23.83 10.08 25.88
CA ALA A 488 22.89 9.78 26.96
C ALA A 488 23.22 8.45 27.67
N LYS A 489 23.71 7.43 26.95
CA LYS A 489 24.16 6.17 27.56
C LYS A 489 25.42 6.31 28.43
N LEU A 490 26.28 7.29 28.17
CA LEU A 490 27.44 7.53 29.04
C LEU A 490 27.05 8.29 30.32
N ASP A 491 25.91 8.97 30.33
CA ASP A 491 25.32 9.61 31.51
C ASP A 491 24.40 8.64 32.31
N ASP A 492 23.87 7.59 31.65
CA ASP A 492 22.99 6.58 32.24
C ASP A 492 23.75 5.59 33.15
N GLU A 493 23.36 5.53 34.42
CA GLU A 493 23.89 4.63 35.44
C GLU A 493 23.88 3.13 35.08
N THR A 494 23.00 2.69 34.17
CA THR A 494 22.85 1.30 33.72
C THR A 494 23.76 0.95 32.53
N TYR A 495 24.45 1.95 31.96
CA TYR A 495 25.39 1.82 30.85
C TYR A 495 26.81 2.27 31.22
N ASN A 496 26.97 3.36 31.99
CA ASN A 496 28.27 3.88 32.45
C ASN A 496 29.10 2.81 33.20
N LYS A 497 28.43 1.85 33.87
CA LYS A 497 29.06 0.70 34.54
C LYS A 497 29.78 -0.29 33.58
N PHE A 498 29.66 -0.15 32.26
CA PHE A 498 30.23 -1.05 31.23
C PHE A 498 31.36 -0.42 30.42
N VAL A 499 31.84 0.75 30.82
CA VAL A 499 32.90 1.53 30.16
C VAL A 499 33.83 2.12 31.24
N ASN A 500 35.12 2.23 30.95
CA ASN A 500 36.07 2.89 31.87
C ASN A 500 36.23 4.38 31.50
N GLU A 501 36.92 5.16 32.35
CA GLU A 501 37.05 6.62 32.17
C GLU A 501 37.74 7.01 30.84
N GLU A 502 38.76 6.25 30.41
CA GLU A 502 39.48 6.49 29.14
C GLU A 502 38.58 6.22 27.92
N GLU A 503 37.88 5.09 27.91
CA GLU A 503 36.92 4.74 26.85
C GLU A 503 35.71 5.71 26.85
N SER A 504 35.24 6.15 28.02
CA SER A 504 34.14 7.12 28.14
C SER A 504 34.56 8.49 27.59
N ALA A 505 35.76 8.97 27.94
CA ALA A 505 36.32 10.21 27.40
C ALA A 505 36.54 10.12 25.88
N ALA A 506 37.04 8.99 25.38
CA ALA A 506 37.22 8.76 23.94
C ALA A 506 35.89 8.80 23.18
N ILE A 507 34.85 8.13 23.68
CA ILE A 507 33.52 8.13 23.04
C ILE A 507 32.88 9.53 23.11
N ARG A 508 32.99 10.26 24.24
CA ARG A 508 32.47 11.65 24.34
C ARG A 508 33.18 12.60 23.38
N GLY A 509 34.52 12.63 23.40
CA GLY A 509 35.29 13.45 22.46
C GLY A 509 35.03 13.11 21.00
N LYS A 510 34.74 11.84 20.69
CA LYS A 510 34.34 11.41 19.34
C LYS A 510 32.93 11.88 18.97
N ALA A 511 31.97 11.81 19.89
CA ALA A 511 30.61 12.31 19.70
C ALA A 511 30.58 13.84 19.54
N GLU A 512 31.35 14.57 20.36
CA GLU A 512 31.52 16.02 20.29
C GLU A 512 32.18 16.46 18.99
N ALA A 513 33.26 15.79 18.55
CA ALA A 513 33.90 16.08 17.26
C ALA A 513 32.99 15.80 16.06
N ILE A 514 32.14 14.76 16.13
CA ILE A 514 31.12 14.49 15.11
C ILE A 514 30.01 15.54 15.17
N ARG A 515 29.63 16.03 16.35
CA ARG A 515 28.64 17.10 16.51
C ARG A 515 29.12 18.43 15.93
N ALA A 516 30.34 18.86 16.24
CA ALA A 516 30.93 20.05 15.62
C ALA A 516 31.01 19.89 14.09
N TRP A 517 31.38 18.70 13.60
CA TRP A 517 31.37 18.38 12.17
C TRP A 517 29.97 18.46 11.53
N LEU A 518 28.91 18.05 12.25
CA LEU A 518 27.51 18.20 11.81
C LEU A 518 27.06 19.67 11.78
N GLU A 519 27.52 20.49 12.72
CA GLU A 519 27.12 21.90 12.85
C GLU A 519 27.92 22.83 11.90
N ASP A 520 29.21 22.56 11.65
CA ASP A 520 30.12 23.43 10.87
C ASP A 520 30.46 22.93 9.44
N GLU A 521 30.54 21.61 9.18
CA GLU A 521 31.05 21.04 7.91
C GLU A 521 29.97 20.43 7.00
N VAL A 522 28.74 20.20 7.47
CA VAL A 522 27.67 19.60 6.64
C VAL A 522 27.01 20.65 5.75
N THR A 523 27.20 20.50 4.44
CA THR A 523 26.66 21.38 3.40
C THR A 523 25.54 20.68 2.60
N PRO A 524 24.82 21.39 1.70
CA PRO A 524 23.94 20.75 0.72
C PRO A 524 24.62 19.67 -0.12
N ASP A 525 25.93 19.78 -0.35
CA ASP A 525 26.71 18.87 -1.19
C ASP A 525 27.30 17.65 -0.46
N THR A 526 27.34 17.64 0.89
CA THR A 526 27.83 16.49 1.68
C THR A 526 27.07 15.21 1.32
N ASP A 527 27.76 14.14 0.89
CA ASP A 527 27.08 12.94 0.42
C ASP A 527 26.56 12.05 1.58
N ALA A 528 25.68 11.11 1.23
CA ALA A 528 25.14 10.13 2.17
C ALA A 528 26.19 9.13 2.69
N LYS A 529 27.40 9.07 2.09
CA LYS A 529 28.46 8.15 2.47
C LYS A 529 29.29 8.73 3.62
N ALA A 530 29.69 10.00 3.56
CA ALA A 530 30.40 10.69 4.64
C ALA A 530 29.62 10.59 5.97
N LEU A 531 28.29 10.76 5.92
CA LEU A 531 27.40 10.56 7.06
C LEU A 531 27.42 9.11 7.58
N LYS A 532 27.37 8.11 6.68
CA LYS A 532 27.46 6.67 7.02
C LYS A 532 28.86 6.28 7.56
N ASP A 533 29.92 6.92 7.08
CA ASP A 533 31.31 6.70 7.50
C ASP A 533 31.52 7.27 8.92
N LYS A 534 31.16 8.54 9.19
CA LYS A 534 31.17 9.15 10.54
C LYS A 534 30.33 8.36 11.55
N ARG A 535 29.16 7.86 11.13
CA ARG A 535 28.31 6.98 11.95
C ARG A 535 29.03 5.66 12.27
N SER A 536 29.77 5.11 11.33
CA SER A 536 30.53 3.87 11.52
C SER A 536 31.72 4.06 12.47
N GLU A 537 32.35 5.24 12.47
CA GLU A 537 33.37 5.61 13.45
C GLU A 537 32.80 5.61 14.89
N LEU A 538 31.65 6.25 15.13
CA LEU A 538 31.03 6.31 16.47
C LEU A 538 30.47 4.96 16.94
N VAL A 539 29.94 4.14 16.02
CA VAL A 539 29.59 2.73 16.31
C VAL A 539 30.83 1.90 16.63
N GLY A 540 31.98 2.22 16.03
CA GLY A 540 33.27 1.59 16.30
C GLY A 540 33.77 1.86 17.71
N GLU A 541 33.75 3.13 18.14
CA GLU A 541 34.22 3.57 19.46
C GLU A 541 33.33 3.00 20.57
N SER A 542 32.01 3.19 20.46
CA SER A 542 31.02 2.69 21.43
C SER A 542 30.80 1.17 21.41
N LYS A 543 31.51 0.44 20.53
CA LYS A 543 31.32 -1.01 20.31
C LYS A 543 31.56 -1.86 21.56
N LYS A 544 32.60 -1.55 22.33
CA LYS A 544 33.01 -2.32 23.51
C LYS A 544 31.96 -2.24 24.62
N MET A 545 31.59 -1.02 25.03
CA MET A 545 30.53 -0.74 26.00
C MET A 545 29.24 -1.50 25.64
N ASN A 546 28.74 -1.32 24.41
CA ASN A 546 27.53 -1.99 23.93
C ASN A 546 27.66 -3.53 23.89
N TYR A 547 28.86 -4.06 23.61
CA TYR A 547 29.13 -5.49 23.64
C TYR A 547 29.10 -6.06 25.08
N ARG A 548 29.80 -5.41 26.03
CA ARG A 548 29.84 -5.83 27.45
C ARG A 548 28.45 -5.80 28.09
N LYS A 549 27.71 -4.70 27.89
CA LYS A 549 26.29 -4.54 28.28
C LYS A 549 25.42 -5.69 27.77
N ARG A 550 25.46 -5.98 26.46
CA ARG A 550 24.70 -7.10 25.87
C ARG A 550 25.13 -8.46 26.42
N GLN A 551 26.43 -8.70 26.61
CA GLN A 551 26.91 -9.94 27.23
C GLN A 551 26.43 -10.09 28.67
N PHE A 552 26.38 -9.02 29.47
CA PHE A 552 25.84 -9.06 30.82
C PHE A 552 24.34 -9.45 30.85
N GLU A 553 23.53 -8.93 29.94
CA GLU A 553 22.08 -9.18 29.89
C GLU A 553 21.70 -10.54 29.25
N GLU A 554 22.50 -11.03 28.30
CA GLU A 554 22.25 -12.32 27.62
C GLU A 554 22.88 -13.51 28.34
N ARG A 555 24.04 -13.36 29.00
CA ARG A 555 24.82 -14.48 29.55
C ARG A 555 24.07 -15.27 30.64
N PRO A 556 23.36 -14.68 31.61
CA PRO A 556 22.59 -15.43 32.61
C PRO A 556 21.54 -16.37 31.97
N LYS A 557 20.90 -15.92 30.89
CA LYS A 557 19.93 -16.71 30.11
C LYS A 557 20.58 -17.91 29.39
N HIS A 558 21.90 -17.87 29.18
CA HIS A 558 22.67 -18.97 28.60
C HIS A 558 23.34 -19.85 29.66
N TYR A 559 23.66 -19.32 30.85
CA TYR A 559 24.06 -20.09 32.03
C TYR A 559 23.00 -21.13 32.42
N VAL A 560 21.72 -20.77 32.40
CA VAL A 560 20.61 -21.73 32.63
C VAL A 560 20.61 -22.82 31.55
N LYS A 561 20.62 -22.43 30.26
CA LYS A 561 20.58 -23.39 29.13
C LYS A 561 21.71 -24.42 29.14
N ILE A 562 22.93 -24.04 29.54
CA ILE A 562 24.05 -24.99 29.62
C ILE A 562 23.97 -25.87 30.87
N ALA A 563 23.49 -25.35 32.01
CA ALA A 563 23.19 -26.18 33.18
C ALA A 563 22.08 -27.21 32.87
N ASP A 564 21.00 -26.81 32.20
CA ASP A 564 19.92 -27.70 31.76
C ASP A 564 20.42 -28.79 30.80
N SER A 565 21.30 -28.43 29.87
CA SER A 565 21.89 -29.34 28.86
C SER A 565 22.82 -30.36 29.53
N LEU A 566 23.68 -29.91 30.44
CA LEU A 566 24.58 -30.78 31.22
C LEU A 566 23.81 -31.69 32.18
N GLY A 567 22.79 -31.18 32.88
CA GLY A 567 21.91 -31.97 33.74
C GLY A 567 21.23 -33.10 32.97
N LYS A 568 20.52 -32.77 31.88
CA LYS A 568 19.87 -33.76 31.00
C LYS A 568 20.84 -34.75 30.37
N ALA A 569 22.11 -34.39 30.19
CA ALA A 569 23.14 -35.30 29.70
C ALA A 569 23.64 -36.25 30.81
N LYS A 570 23.74 -35.77 32.05
CA LYS A 570 24.08 -36.57 33.25
C LYS A 570 22.95 -37.50 33.70
N ASP A 571 21.69 -37.07 33.59
CA ASP A 571 20.51 -37.89 33.92
C ASP A 571 20.42 -39.17 33.06
N LEU A 572 21.09 -39.19 31.90
CA LEU A 572 21.19 -40.36 31.01
C LEU A 572 22.37 -41.29 31.36
N LEU A 573 23.37 -40.85 32.15
CA LEU A 573 24.52 -41.67 32.53
C LEU A 573 24.14 -42.97 33.25
N PRO A 574 23.18 -43.01 34.20
CA PRO A 574 22.75 -44.26 34.82
C PRO A 574 22.12 -45.24 33.81
N LEU A 575 21.33 -44.73 32.85
CA LEU A 575 20.70 -45.56 31.82
C LEU A 575 21.75 -46.16 30.87
N PHE A 576 22.71 -45.34 30.42
CA PHE A 576 23.79 -45.81 29.55
C PHE A 576 24.71 -46.80 30.27
N ASN A 577 25.09 -46.53 31.52
CA ASN A 577 25.90 -47.45 32.35
C ASN A 577 25.18 -48.78 32.66
N ASN A 578 23.86 -48.79 32.87
CA ASN A 578 23.12 -50.04 33.07
C ASN A 578 23.09 -50.88 31.78
N SER A 579 22.97 -50.23 30.62
CA SER A 579 23.01 -50.89 29.29
C SER A 579 24.40 -51.41 28.85
N THR A 580 25.41 -51.39 29.73
CA THR A 580 26.65 -52.16 29.54
C THR A 580 26.67 -53.50 30.29
N LYS A 581 25.72 -53.75 31.22
CA LYS A 581 25.82 -54.84 32.23
C LYS A 581 24.78 -55.95 32.17
N GLU A 582 23.67 -55.76 31.45
CA GLU A 582 22.67 -56.81 31.22
C GLU A 582 22.80 -57.44 29.81
N ASN A 583 21.96 -58.44 29.52
CA ASN A 583 21.95 -59.25 28.28
C ASN A 583 21.67 -58.47 26.96
N ALA A 584 21.67 -57.13 27.02
CA ALA A 584 21.46 -56.20 25.93
C ALA A 584 22.56 -55.13 25.98
N THR A 585 23.79 -55.50 25.62
CA THR A 585 24.95 -54.59 25.63
C THR A 585 24.84 -53.57 24.48
N ILE A 586 24.28 -52.38 24.75
CA ILE A 586 24.04 -51.33 23.74
C ILE A 586 25.30 -50.47 23.52
N PHE A 587 26.11 -50.30 24.55
CA PHE A 587 27.36 -49.53 24.53
C PHE A 587 28.49 -50.33 25.17
N THR A 588 29.74 -49.97 24.87
CA THR A 588 30.90 -50.43 25.66
C THR A 588 31.13 -49.49 26.85
N GLU A 589 31.81 -49.97 27.89
CA GLU A 589 32.20 -49.12 29.03
C GLU A 589 33.10 -47.95 28.59
N GLU A 590 33.94 -48.15 27.57
CA GLU A 590 34.77 -47.09 26.98
C GLU A 590 33.93 -45.98 26.31
N GLU A 591 32.82 -46.33 25.67
CA GLU A 591 31.93 -45.36 25.01
C GLU A 591 31.12 -44.54 26.01
N VAL A 592 30.58 -45.18 27.06
CA VAL A 592 29.87 -44.46 28.13
C VAL A 592 30.86 -43.58 28.92
N LYS A 593 32.06 -44.08 29.21
CA LYS A 593 33.12 -43.30 29.84
C LYS A 593 33.54 -42.09 29.00
N LYS A 594 33.74 -42.24 27.69
CA LYS A 594 34.09 -41.12 26.80
C LYS A 594 32.99 -40.04 26.80
N TYR A 595 31.73 -40.45 26.78
CA TYR A 595 30.58 -39.54 26.89
C TYR A 595 30.57 -38.79 28.23
N GLU A 596 30.83 -39.49 29.34
CA GLU A 596 30.99 -38.89 30.67
C GLU A 596 32.18 -37.91 30.77
N ASP A 597 33.35 -38.30 30.24
CA ASP A 597 34.57 -37.49 30.22
C ASP A 597 34.36 -36.16 29.47
N GLU A 598 33.72 -36.16 28.28
CA GLU A 598 33.44 -34.91 27.55
C GLU A 598 32.37 -34.04 28.24
N ILE A 599 31.35 -34.63 28.89
CA ILE A 599 30.37 -33.86 29.69
C ILE A 599 31.04 -33.19 30.87
N ASN A 600 31.79 -33.94 31.68
CA ASN A 600 32.48 -33.43 32.85
C ASN A 600 33.52 -32.36 32.47
N LYS A 601 34.21 -32.52 31.34
CA LYS A 601 35.12 -31.53 30.75
C LYS A 601 34.41 -30.24 30.32
N VAL A 602 33.18 -30.30 29.79
CA VAL A 602 32.37 -29.10 29.49
C VAL A 602 31.85 -28.44 30.78
N GLU A 603 31.44 -29.22 31.78
CA GLU A 603 31.00 -28.70 33.08
C GLU A 603 32.14 -28.04 33.87
N MET A 604 33.34 -28.64 33.88
CA MET A 604 34.55 -28.07 34.46
C MET A 604 34.91 -26.74 33.79
N TRP A 605 34.98 -26.73 32.45
CA TRP A 605 35.19 -25.50 31.67
C TRP A 605 34.15 -24.44 32.01
N PHE A 606 32.88 -24.81 32.10
CA PHE A 606 31.80 -23.86 32.39
C PHE A 606 31.92 -23.30 33.80
N SER A 607 32.14 -24.15 34.80
CA SER A 607 32.27 -23.78 36.21
C SER A 607 33.49 -22.88 36.46
N GLU A 608 34.64 -23.24 35.89
CA GLU A 608 35.86 -22.44 35.94
C GLU A 608 35.65 -21.06 35.30
N LYS A 609 35.18 -21.03 34.05
CA LYS A 609 35.00 -19.80 33.28
C LYS A 609 33.91 -18.89 33.85
N LYS A 610 32.84 -19.47 34.41
CA LYS A 610 31.82 -18.73 35.17
C LYS A 610 32.44 -18.08 36.40
N LYS A 611 33.17 -18.83 37.23
CA LYS A 611 33.82 -18.31 38.44
C LYS A 611 34.82 -17.18 38.15
N ILE A 612 35.61 -17.30 37.08
CA ILE A 612 36.52 -16.22 36.65
C ILE A 612 35.73 -14.99 36.18
N GLN A 613 34.62 -15.18 35.47
CA GLN A 613 33.76 -14.09 35.00
C GLN A 613 33.00 -13.38 36.13
N GLU A 614 32.68 -14.07 37.23
CA GLU A 614 32.04 -13.50 38.43
C GLU A 614 32.99 -12.63 39.27
N GLY A 615 34.31 -12.78 39.09
CA GLY A 615 35.35 -11.98 39.75
C GLY A 615 35.89 -10.81 38.93
N LYS A 616 35.22 -10.42 37.83
CA LYS A 616 35.66 -9.37 36.90
C LYS A 616 34.83 -8.09 37.00
N GLY A 617 35.44 -6.97 36.59
CA GLY A 617 34.74 -5.71 36.33
C GLY A 617 33.70 -5.83 35.20
N LEU A 618 32.71 -4.93 35.20
CA LEU A 618 31.67 -4.86 34.16
C LEU A 618 32.15 -4.09 32.91
N ASP A 619 33.14 -3.23 33.11
CA ASP A 619 33.96 -2.52 32.13
C ASP A 619 35.08 -3.39 31.51
N GLU A 620 35.32 -4.59 32.03
CA GLU A 620 36.33 -5.50 31.49
C GLU A 620 35.83 -6.35 30.31
N GLU A 621 36.76 -6.76 29.44
CA GLU A 621 36.45 -7.76 28.41
C GLU A 621 36.07 -9.13 29.01
N PRO A 622 35.03 -9.78 28.48
CA PRO A 622 34.44 -10.98 29.07
C PRO A 622 35.28 -12.24 28.86
N VAL A 623 35.41 -13.05 29.92
CA VAL A 623 36.18 -14.31 29.90
C VAL A 623 35.34 -15.50 29.42
N ILE A 624 34.01 -15.34 29.38
CA ILE A 624 33.08 -16.29 28.78
C ILE A 624 31.96 -15.56 28.03
N THR A 625 31.80 -15.90 26.76
CA THR A 625 30.84 -15.29 25.84
C THR A 625 29.61 -16.18 25.62
N VAL A 626 28.49 -15.54 25.27
CA VAL A 626 27.25 -16.20 24.84
C VAL A 626 27.49 -17.15 23.65
N LYS A 627 28.43 -16.80 22.76
CA LYS A 627 28.83 -17.62 21.62
C LYS A 627 29.45 -18.95 22.08
N GLU A 628 30.48 -18.89 22.92
CA GLU A 628 31.17 -20.09 23.42
C GLU A 628 30.22 -21.00 24.21
N ILE A 629 29.37 -20.43 25.07
CA ILE A 629 28.36 -21.19 25.81
C ILE A 629 27.40 -21.91 24.84
N THR A 630 26.98 -21.24 23.76
CA THR A 630 26.10 -21.82 22.73
C THR A 630 26.81 -22.92 21.94
N GLU A 631 28.10 -22.78 21.64
CA GLU A 631 28.91 -23.81 20.99
C GLU A 631 29.11 -25.04 21.90
N LYS A 632 29.28 -24.82 23.20
CA LYS A 632 29.40 -25.89 24.21
C LYS A 632 28.08 -26.63 24.45
N ILE A 633 26.95 -25.94 24.47
CA ILE A 633 25.60 -26.55 24.48
C ILE A 633 25.42 -27.45 23.24
N LYS A 634 25.85 -27.00 22.06
CA LYS A 634 25.78 -27.82 20.84
C LYS A 634 26.62 -29.09 20.94
N LEU A 635 27.82 -29.01 21.51
CA LEU A 635 28.68 -30.18 21.72
C LEU A 635 28.02 -31.21 22.65
N VAL A 636 27.53 -30.78 23.83
CA VAL A 636 26.83 -31.68 24.77
C VAL A 636 25.59 -32.31 24.13
N ASN A 637 24.76 -31.53 23.45
CA ASN A 637 23.56 -32.04 22.77
C ASN A 637 23.89 -32.99 21.62
N ASN A 638 25.02 -32.81 20.92
CA ASN A 638 25.47 -33.73 19.87
C ASN A 638 25.87 -35.09 20.46
N GLU A 639 26.65 -35.12 21.55
CA GLU A 639 27.02 -36.38 22.22
C GLU A 639 25.79 -37.11 22.77
N VAL A 640 24.84 -36.38 23.39
CA VAL A 640 23.52 -36.92 23.79
C VAL A 640 22.77 -37.52 22.60
N SER A 641 22.80 -36.86 21.44
CA SER A 641 22.16 -37.35 20.22
C SER A 641 22.83 -38.60 19.68
N LEU A 642 24.17 -38.67 19.65
CA LEU A 642 24.93 -39.85 19.19
C LEU A 642 24.60 -41.09 20.03
N MET A 643 24.54 -40.94 21.36
CA MET A 643 24.15 -42.03 22.25
C MET A 643 22.69 -42.44 22.01
N LYS A 644 21.75 -41.49 21.93
CA LYS A 644 20.32 -41.80 21.65
C LYS A 644 20.11 -42.47 20.29
N SER A 645 20.86 -42.07 19.25
CA SER A 645 20.81 -42.73 17.94
C SER A 645 21.26 -44.19 18.00
N LYS A 646 22.25 -44.54 18.84
CA LYS A 646 22.62 -45.94 19.07
C LYS A 646 21.53 -46.74 19.79
N VAL A 647 20.90 -46.18 20.83
CA VAL A 647 19.75 -46.84 21.49
C VAL A 647 18.63 -47.10 20.49
N TYR A 648 18.30 -46.12 19.66
CA TYR A 648 17.28 -46.26 18.61
C TYR A 648 17.65 -47.34 17.58
N LEU A 649 18.89 -47.35 17.07
CA LEU A 649 19.35 -48.38 16.13
C LEU A 649 19.34 -49.79 16.76
N TYR A 650 19.66 -49.91 18.05
CA TYR A 650 19.53 -51.16 18.79
C TYR A 650 18.06 -51.59 18.93
N GLN A 651 17.16 -50.68 19.30
CA GLN A 651 15.71 -50.94 19.36
C GLN A 651 15.14 -51.38 18.01
N VAL A 652 15.53 -50.72 16.91
CA VAL A 652 15.16 -51.11 15.54
C VAL A 652 15.71 -52.49 15.18
N LYS A 653 16.96 -52.80 15.57
CA LYS A 653 17.55 -54.14 15.38
C LYS A 653 16.73 -55.20 16.12
N VAL A 654 16.47 -55.02 17.41
CA VAL A 654 15.69 -55.97 18.23
C VAL A 654 14.26 -56.11 17.71
N ALA A 655 13.62 -55.03 17.27
CA ALA A 655 12.30 -55.10 16.66
C ALA A 655 12.30 -55.86 15.32
N LYS A 656 13.39 -55.75 14.53
CA LYS A 656 13.58 -56.52 13.29
C LYS A 656 13.83 -58.00 13.58
N GLU A 657 14.73 -58.31 14.52
CA GLU A 657 15.01 -59.68 14.95
C GLU A 657 13.76 -60.35 15.56
N LYS A 658 12.94 -59.60 16.30
CA LYS A 658 11.65 -60.08 16.82
C LYS A 658 10.63 -60.33 15.69
N ARG A 659 10.51 -59.43 14.71
CA ARG A 659 9.65 -59.67 13.52
C ARG A 659 10.13 -60.86 12.69
N GLU A 660 11.44 -61.06 12.55
CA GLU A 660 12.02 -62.23 11.87
C GLU A 660 11.83 -63.53 12.67
N ALA A 661 11.79 -63.46 14.00
CA ALA A 661 11.41 -64.57 14.86
C ALA A 661 9.90 -64.88 14.76
N GLU A 662 9.03 -63.87 14.77
CA GLU A 662 7.57 -64.03 14.59
C GLU A 662 7.23 -64.56 13.17
N GLU A 663 7.99 -64.16 12.15
CA GLU A 663 7.92 -64.77 10.80
C GLU A 663 8.42 -66.21 10.78
N LYS A 664 9.51 -66.53 11.47
CA LYS A 664 9.96 -67.93 11.62
C LYS A 664 8.92 -68.77 12.33
N GLU A 665 8.34 -68.28 13.42
CA GLU A 665 7.31 -68.99 14.18
C GLU A 665 6.04 -69.20 13.33
N LYS A 666 5.66 -68.22 12.49
CA LYS A 666 4.63 -68.42 11.46
C LYS A 666 5.02 -69.50 10.45
N LYS A 667 6.23 -69.46 9.89
CA LYS A 667 6.72 -70.43 8.89
C LYS A 667 6.88 -71.84 9.49
N GLU A 668 7.23 -71.95 10.77
CA GLU A 668 7.28 -73.22 11.51
C GLU A 668 5.88 -73.74 11.83
N LYS A 669 4.92 -72.87 12.14
CA LYS A 669 3.49 -73.26 12.27
C LYS A 669 2.89 -73.71 10.92
N GLU A 670 3.25 -73.06 9.81
CA GLU A 670 2.88 -73.50 8.46
C GLU A 670 3.59 -74.81 8.04
N ALA A 671 4.83 -75.03 8.48
CA ALA A 671 5.58 -76.27 8.23
C ALA A 671 5.03 -77.44 9.06
N ALA A 672 4.73 -77.21 10.35
CA ALA A 672 4.07 -78.18 11.22
C ALA A 672 2.67 -78.54 10.70
N GLY A 673 1.94 -77.58 10.11
CA GLY A 673 0.67 -77.84 9.41
C GLY A 673 0.79 -78.61 8.09
N LYS A 674 2.00 -78.77 7.54
CA LYS A 674 2.27 -79.50 6.28
C LYS A 674 3.06 -80.80 6.46
N ALA A 675 3.48 -81.12 7.68
CA ALA A 675 4.05 -82.42 8.03
C ALA A 675 2.95 -83.37 8.55
N ALA A 676 2.65 -84.42 7.78
CA ALA A 676 1.81 -85.55 8.17
C ALA A 676 0.30 -85.29 8.43
N LYS A 677 -0.41 -84.81 7.39
CA LYS A 677 -1.65 -85.48 6.97
C LYS A 677 -1.44 -86.06 5.58
N ASN A 678 -1.21 -87.38 5.48
CA ASN A 678 -1.22 -88.11 4.22
C ASN A 678 -1.26 -89.63 4.48
N GLU A 679 -2.42 -90.26 4.24
CA GLU A 679 -2.47 -91.66 3.78
C GLU A 679 -3.75 -91.85 2.93
N THR A 680 -3.59 -92.41 1.72
CA THR A 680 -4.61 -92.67 0.68
C THR A 680 -5.37 -91.48 0.05
N VAL A 681 -5.92 -91.71 -1.16
CA VAL A 681 -6.21 -90.70 -2.23
C VAL A 681 -7.50 -91.08 -3.01
N ILE A 682 -7.90 -90.28 -4.02
CA ILE A 682 -8.87 -90.52 -5.13
C ILE A 682 -10.31 -90.02 -4.83
N GLU A 683 -10.70 -88.79 -5.20
CA GLU A 683 -11.27 -88.28 -6.50
C GLU A 683 -12.82 -88.26 -6.51
N THR A 684 -13.56 -87.13 -6.64
CA THR A 684 -13.86 -86.20 -7.79
C THR A 684 -14.74 -86.81 -8.90
N PRO A 685 -15.42 -86.07 -9.82
CA PRO A 685 -15.53 -84.61 -10.07
C PRO A 685 -17.04 -84.16 -10.16
N PRO A 686 -17.52 -83.16 -10.96
CA PRO A 686 -16.97 -81.94 -11.59
C PRO A 686 -17.66 -80.64 -11.02
N THR A 687 -17.69 -79.40 -11.57
CA THR A 687 -17.60 -78.85 -12.96
C THR A 687 -17.38 -77.30 -12.95
N THR A 688 -16.66 -76.73 -13.93
CA THR A 688 -16.83 -75.41 -14.67
C THR A 688 -17.22 -74.09 -13.91
N ASN A 689 -16.78 -72.87 -14.28
CA ASN A 689 -15.91 -72.34 -15.35
C ASN A 689 -15.50 -70.85 -15.10
N GLU A 690 -14.47 -70.36 -15.82
CA GLU A 690 -14.28 -68.96 -16.34
C GLU A 690 -14.18 -67.74 -15.36
N ASN A 691 -13.59 -66.56 -15.69
CA ASN A 691 -12.43 -66.20 -16.55
C ASN A 691 -11.98 -64.72 -16.26
N GLU A 692 -10.86 -64.28 -16.87
CA GLU A 692 -10.49 -62.87 -17.24
C GLU A 692 -10.19 -61.74 -16.21
N SER A 693 -8.93 -61.29 -16.22
CA SER A 693 -8.43 -59.98 -16.72
C SER A 693 -8.85 -58.60 -16.14
N SER A 694 -7.80 -57.81 -15.83
CA SER A 694 -7.65 -56.35 -16.00
C SER A 694 -7.93 -55.36 -14.84
N ALA A 695 -7.26 -54.20 -14.94
CA ALA A 695 -6.79 -53.29 -13.90
C ALA A 695 -7.81 -52.31 -13.28
N GLN A 696 -7.53 -51.85 -12.04
CA GLN A 696 -7.54 -50.42 -11.67
C GLN A 696 -6.87 -50.11 -10.31
N GLN A 697 -6.63 -48.83 -10.02
CA GLN A 697 -6.27 -48.29 -8.69
C GLN A 697 -7.50 -48.29 -7.76
N PRO A 698 -7.33 -48.15 -6.43
CA PRO A 698 -7.54 -46.82 -5.83
C PRO A 698 -6.62 -46.47 -4.64
N GLU A 699 -6.81 -45.26 -4.11
CA GLU A 699 -6.30 -44.74 -2.83
C GLU A 699 -7.23 -45.11 -1.65
N ALA A 700 -6.74 -45.01 -0.40
CA ALA A 700 -7.46 -44.73 0.86
C ALA A 700 -6.50 -44.99 2.05
N GLU A 701 -6.02 -43.97 2.77
CA GLU A 701 -6.63 -43.36 3.97
C GLU A 701 -6.42 -44.16 5.28
N GLU A 702 -5.70 -43.55 6.24
CA GLU A 702 -5.79 -43.84 7.67
C GLU A 702 -6.45 -42.64 8.38
N THR A 703 -7.45 -42.90 9.23
CA THR A 703 -8.10 -41.89 10.08
C THR A 703 -8.12 -42.31 11.55
N SER A 704 -8.21 -41.33 12.44
CA SER A 704 -8.01 -41.42 13.89
C SER A 704 -9.18 -41.99 14.70
N THR A 705 -8.86 -42.61 15.84
CA THR A 705 -9.64 -42.60 17.12
C THR A 705 -8.65 -42.99 18.25
N GLU A 706 -8.42 -42.17 19.29
CA GLU A 706 -9.21 -41.95 20.53
C GLU A 706 -9.01 -43.00 21.65
N ALA A 707 -9.12 -42.56 22.91
CA ALA A 707 -8.88 -43.35 24.13
C ALA A 707 -9.74 -42.86 25.33
N PRO A 708 -10.14 -43.72 26.29
CA PRO A 708 -11.14 -43.38 27.32
C PRO A 708 -10.61 -43.06 28.74
N THR A 709 -11.31 -42.11 29.40
CA THR A 709 -11.80 -41.99 30.82
C THR A 709 -11.15 -42.81 31.97
N ASP A 710 -11.22 -42.40 33.27
CA ASP A 710 -12.35 -41.73 33.96
C ASP A 710 -11.99 -41.05 35.32
N SER A 711 -13.00 -40.40 35.93
CA SER A 711 -13.13 -39.81 37.29
C SER A 711 -12.51 -38.42 37.55
N SER A 712 -13.13 -37.46 38.27
CA SER A 712 -14.54 -37.20 38.70
C SER A 712 -14.64 -35.72 39.21
N THR A 713 -15.73 -35.09 39.71
CA THR A 713 -17.13 -35.45 40.06
C THR A 713 -18.04 -34.19 40.07
N GLU A 714 -19.36 -34.37 40.20
CA GLU A 714 -20.40 -33.46 40.74
C GLU A 714 -20.81 -32.12 40.06
N THR A 715 -22.13 -31.98 39.87
CA THR A 715 -22.96 -30.77 39.65
C THR A 715 -23.94 -30.66 40.87
N PRO A 716 -24.65 -29.54 41.19
CA PRO A 716 -25.65 -28.90 40.29
C PRO A 716 -26.05 -27.40 40.50
N ASN A 717 -26.87 -26.89 39.56
CA ASN A 717 -27.76 -25.70 39.64
C ASN A 717 -27.08 -24.31 39.77
N ASN A 718 -27.73 -23.16 39.46
CA ASN A 718 -29.18 -22.89 39.27
C ASN A 718 -29.50 -21.88 38.12
N LYS A 719 -30.79 -21.52 37.96
CA LYS A 719 -31.44 -20.77 36.87
C LYS A 719 -31.34 -19.23 36.97
N GLU A 720 -31.73 -18.58 35.85
CA GLU A 720 -32.50 -17.31 35.75
C GLU A 720 -31.92 -15.96 36.24
N ALA A 721 -31.81 -14.98 35.33
CA ALA A 721 -32.60 -13.72 35.35
C ALA A 721 -32.33 -12.83 34.10
N GLU A 722 -33.24 -11.89 33.83
CA GLU A 722 -33.14 -10.85 32.77
C GLU A 722 -32.81 -9.45 33.36
N ASN A 723 -32.81 -8.41 32.50
CA ASN A 723 -32.84 -6.97 32.81
C ASN A 723 -31.56 -6.32 33.41
N SER A 724 -31.32 -5.00 33.28
CA SER A 724 -31.76 -3.96 32.31
C SER A 724 -31.09 -2.62 32.64
N GLU A 725 -31.03 -1.66 31.69
CA GLU A 725 -30.72 -0.23 31.92
C GLU A 725 -29.27 0.09 32.40
N LYS A 726 -28.68 1.31 32.29
CA LYS A 726 -28.96 2.51 31.47
C LYS A 726 -27.69 3.38 31.32
N ASP A 727 -27.79 4.38 30.43
CA ASP A 727 -27.17 5.72 30.45
C ASP A 727 -26.05 6.03 31.47
N GLU A 728 -24.93 6.58 30.99
CA GLU A 728 -24.63 8.00 31.28
C GLU A 728 -23.71 8.66 30.23
N LYS A 729 -23.62 10.00 30.27
CA LYS A 729 -22.76 10.84 29.42
C LYS A 729 -21.52 11.29 30.19
N THR A 730 -20.47 11.68 29.49
CA THR A 730 -19.70 12.88 29.88
C THR A 730 -19.02 13.52 28.67
N GLU A 731 -18.71 14.82 28.77
CA GLU A 731 -18.12 15.64 27.71
C GLU A 731 -16.61 15.82 27.93
N LEU A 732 -15.83 15.84 26.83
CA LEU A 732 -14.75 16.80 26.55
C LEU A 732 -14.21 16.63 25.12
#